data_AF-A0A1V5PXN4-F1
#
_entry.id   AF-A0A1V5PXN4-F1
#
_cell.length_a   1.000
_cell.length_b   1.000
_cell.length_c   1.000
_cell.angle_alpha   90.00
_cell.angle_beta   90.00
_cell.angle_gamma   90.00
#
_symmetry.space_group_name_H-M   'P 1'
#
loop_
_entity.id
_entity.type
_entity.pdbx_description
1 polymer ?
#
loop_
_entity_poly.entity_id
_entity_poly.type
_entity_poly.pdbx_seq_one_letter_code
_entity_poly.pdbx_strand_id
1 'polypeptide(L)'
;MEYIPAPTGDPAAPLSALIFDSYFDKYVGTVAKIRVYNGTMKKDDVIRMVSTGRDYNVGDVGVFRLSFEKRPQLGPGEVGYVIANIKSVTDTKIGDTITHAARPCEKPLTGFRDVKPMVFAGLYPMYSDDYETLRESLQKLKLNDASLLFEPDNSYALGFGFRCGFLGLLHMEIIQERLEREFDLALVTTAPSVEYHVTTVKGEKLVVDNPVKLPDIESAGRVRETINSTGTGIISVGRLLCDEDRHAVAEFCLKLGWPVYADITSGLRLGGIGTNIIKHFDQQLLDTAVNKAAAPSAVIHIGGPVTSKRYCQFLSQNRPDHFIVIKPDSTRYDPVYAVTEFIESDISHFCNAICSVISCGGSRLGRQMQDFKNFYERSAAKAQEIIERYFKNECNSNTGISGINTSDSDTSVIDKNKSLISEISVARIVSRLIPDKSALFLSSSMPIRDMELYGDFSLKSNIEIGTNRGASGIDGIISSAAGISAGSGKPCTVIAGDIAFIHDLNSLAFIKKERFPVIIIIINNNGGGIFDFLPISSCADIFEKYFVAPHGFYFRGAASDFGIDYCQARTCKEFESAYKDACIRAASAARANLINPGLISKCPNNQNNGSDNHETSPASIIEVITDRLYNFNLRKKIKKEIIDWLNSGGAFDE
;
A
#
# COMPACT_ATOMS: atom_id res chain seq x y z
N MET A 1 -13.87 -21.13 -25.70
CA MET A 1 -13.67 -22.17 -24.66
C MET A 1 -12.34 -22.92 -24.81
N GLU A 2 -11.47 -22.62 -25.79
CA GLU A 2 -10.15 -23.28 -25.93
C GLU A 2 -9.15 -22.97 -24.80
N TYR A 3 -9.32 -21.87 -24.07
CA TYR A 3 -8.33 -21.39 -23.09
C TYR A 3 -8.70 -21.65 -21.61
N ILE A 4 -9.86 -22.23 -21.32
CA ILE A 4 -10.26 -22.59 -19.95
C ILE A 4 -10.37 -24.12 -19.89
N PRO A 5 -9.44 -24.82 -19.21
CA PRO A 5 -9.50 -26.27 -19.12
C PRO A 5 -10.78 -26.72 -18.41
N ALA A 6 -11.32 -27.86 -18.81
CA ALA A 6 -12.48 -28.45 -18.15
C ALA A 6 -12.17 -28.70 -16.66
N PRO A 7 -13.18 -28.62 -15.79
CA PRO A 7 -12.98 -28.90 -14.38
C PRO A 7 -12.50 -30.34 -14.17
N THR A 8 -11.56 -30.51 -13.23
CA THR A 8 -11.00 -31.81 -12.88
C THR A 8 -11.80 -32.47 -11.75
N GLY A 9 -11.99 -33.79 -11.82
CA GLY A 9 -12.65 -34.58 -10.77
C GLY A 9 -13.52 -35.72 -11.33
N ASP A 10 -13.76 -36.75 -10.51
CA ASP A 10 -14.56 -37.92 -10.90
C ASP A 10 -15.98 -37.84 -10.30
N PRO A 11 -17.05 -37.77 -11.12
CA PRO A 11 -18.44 -37.78 -10.65
C PRO A 11 -18.86 -39.07 -9.93
N ALA A 12 -18.18 -40.19 -10.16
CA ALA A 12 -18.49 -41.50 -9.58
C ALA A 12 -17.77 -41.78 -8.25
N ALA A 13 -16.76 -40.97 -7.92
CA ALA A 13 -16.05 -41.04 -6.65
C ALA A 13 -16.92 -40.59 -5.46
N PRO A 14 -16.57 -40.95 -4.22
CA PRO A 14 -17.24 -40.42 -3.02
C PRO A 14 -17.27 -38.90 -3.01
N LEU A 15 -18.37 -38.31 -2.52
CA LEU A 15 -18.53 -36.86 -2.46
C LEU A 15 -17.42 -36.25 -1.61
N SER A 16 -16.70 -35.30 -2.18
CA SER A 16 -15.78 -34.43 -1.46
C SER A 16 -16.06 -33.00 -1.90
N ALA A 17 -16.78 -32.25 -1.08
CA ALA A 17 -17.06 -30.84 -1.31
C ALA A 17 -16.45 -29.98 -0.20
N LEU A 18 -15.85 -28.85 -0.55
CA LEU A 18 -15.24 -27.94 0.40
C LEU A 18 -16.19 -26.78 0.68
N ILE A 19 -16.46 -26.48 1.96
CA ILE A 19 -17.13 -25.25 2.37
C ILE A 19 -16.10 -24.12 2.30
N PHE A 20 -16.34 -23.11 1.46
CA PHE A 20 -15.44 -21.94 1.39
C PHE A 20 -16.05 -20.66 1.95
N ASP A 21 -17.36 -20.63 2.14
CA ASP A 21 -18.07 -19.52 2.75
C ASP A 21 -19.42 -20.03 3.28
N SER A 22 -20.00 -19.37 4.26
CA SER A 22 -21.31 -19.70 4.81
C SER A 22 -21.90 -18.50 5.51
N TYR A 23 -23.21 -18.34 5.46
CA TYR A 23 -23.91 -17.32 6.24
C TYR A 23 -25.21 -17.89 6.81
N PHE A 24 -25.72 -17.28 7.87
CA PHE A 24 -26.96 -17.69 8.51
C PHE A 24 -28.14 -16.90 7.94
N ASP A 25 -29.17 -17.61 7.48
CA ASP A 25 -30.44 -17.04 7.09
C ASP A 25 -31.53 -17.39 8.12
N LYS A 26 -32.39 -16.42 8.45
CA LYS A 26 -33.42 -16.59 9.49
C LYS A 26 -34.48 -17.64 9.15
N TYR A 27 -34.71 -17.93 7.87
CA TYR A 27 -35.75 -18.84 7.40
C TYR A 27 -35.21 -20.22 7.03
N VAL A 28 -34.03 -20.27 6.41
CA VAL A 28 -33.46 -21.53 5.89
C VAL A 28 -32.29 -22.08 6.69
N GLY A 29 -31.86 -21.38 7.75
CA GLY A 29 -30.72 -21.73 8.58
C GLY A 29 -29.39 -21.43 7.88
N THR A 30 -28.33 -22.19 8.18
CA THR A 30 -27.05 -21.97 7.51
C THR A 30 -27.13 -22.33 6.02
N VAL A 31 -26.76 -21.37 5.18
CA VAL A 31 -26.51 -21.56 3.75
C VAL A 31 -25.01 -21.69 3.53
N ALA A 32 -24.54 -22.90 3.23
CA ALA A 32 -23.13 -23.15 2.97
C ALA A 32 -22.82 -23.01 1.48
N LYS A 33 -21.81 -22.21 1.15
CA LYS A 33 -21.26 -22.11 -0.21
C LYS A 33 -20.12 -23.11 -0.36
N ILE A 34 -20.23 -23.92 -1.39
CA ILE A 34 -19.39 -25.10 -1.56
C ILE A 34 -18.79 -25.19 -2.94
N ARG A 35 -17.63 -25.81 -3.03
CA ARG A 35 -17.05 -26.30 -4.29
C ARG A 35 -16.98 -27.81 -4.24
N VAL A 36 -17.55 -28.48 -5.24
CA VAL A 36 -17.45 -29.94 -5.36
C VAL A 36 -16.13 -30.29 -6.07
N TYR A 37 -15.34 -31.18 -5.48
CA TYR A 37 -14.10 -31.67 -6.10
C TYR A 37 -14.29 -33.06 -6.71
N ASN A 38 -15.01 -33.95 -6.03
CA ASN A 38 -15.34 -35.29 -6.50
C ASN A 38 -16.75 -35.67 -6.07
N GLY A 39 -17.35 -36.61 -6.79
CA GLY A 39 -18.71 -37.07 -6.57
C GLY A 39 -19.76 -36.07 -7.02
N THR A 40 -21.02 -36.38 -6.67
CA THR A 40 -22.18 -35.53 -6.94
C THR A 40 -22.99 -35.36 -5.66
N MET A 41 -23.65 -34.21 -5.54
CA MET A 41 -24.54 -33.88 -4.44
C MET A 41 -25.88 -33.40 -4.99
N LYS A 42 -26.96 -33.98 -4.53
CA LYS A 42 -28.33 -33.67 -4.94
C LYS A 42 -29.21 -33.38 -3.73
N LYS A 43 -30.40 -32.87 -4.02
CA LYS A 43 -31.46 -32.74 -3.02
C LYS A 43 -31.79 -34.12 -2.42
N ASP A 44 -32.12 -34.12 -1.13
CA ASP A 44 -32.47 -35.28 -0.30
C ASP A 44 -31.30 -36.24 0.00
N ASP A 45 -30.06 -35.89 -0.35
CA ASP A 45 -28.89 -36.64 0.09
C ASP A 45 -28.65 -36.47 1.60
N VAL A 46 -28.10 -37.52 2.22
CA VAL A 46 -27.62 -37.49 3.61
C VAL A 46 -26.12 -37.21 3.59
N ILE A 47 -25.75 -35.99 3.97
CA ILE A 47 -24.37 -35.52 4.00
C ILE A 47 -23.81 -35.53 5.42
N ARG A 48 -22.49 -35.74 5.53
CA ARG A 48 -21.72 -35.70 6.76
C ARG A 48 -20.70 -34.57 6.70
N MET A 49 -20.67 -33.77 7.77
CA MET A 49 -19.60 -32.81 8.02
C MET A 49 -18.39 -33.56 8.58
N VAL A 50 -17.24 -33.53 7.89
CA VAL A 50 -16.08 -34.32 8.31
C VAL A 50 -15.47 -33.80 9.61
N SER A 51 -15.49 -32.48 9.86
CA SER A 51 -14.95 -31.89 11.09
C SER A 51 -15.73 -32.25 12.36
N THR A 52 -17.07 -32.29 12.29
CA THR A 52 -17.94 -32.54 13.45
C THR A 52 -18.50 -33.96 13.52
N GLY A 53 -18.44 -34.71 12.42
CA GLY A 53 -19.03 -36.04 12.29
C GLY A 53 -20.56 -36.07 12.29
N ARG A 54 -21.23 -34.91 12.20
CA ARG A 54 -22.69 -34.80 12.20
C ARG A 54 -23.29 -35.00 10.81
N ASP A 55 -24.46 -35.63 10.78
CA ASP A 55 -25.21 -35.94 9.57
C ASP A 55 -26.38 -34.97 9.39
N TYR A 56 -26.59 -34.52 8.15
CA TYR A 56 -27.65 -33.59 7.77
C TYR A 56 -28.31 -34.01 6.45
N ASN A 57 -29.59 -33.68 6.31
CA ASN A 57 -30.33 -33.90 5.06
C ASN A 57 -30.26 -32.65 4.19
N VAL A 58 -29.86 -32.83 2.94
CA VAL A 58 -29.80 -31.74 1.95
C VAL A 58 -31.22 -31.34 1.54
N GLY A 59 -31.65 -30.16 1.95
CA GLY A 59 -32.95 -29.60 1.57
C GLY A 59 -32.95 -28.95 0.19
N ASP A 60 -31.88 -28.24 -0.17
CA ASP A 60 -31.76 -27.58 -1.47
C ASP A 60 -30.30 -27.43 -1.93
N VAL A 61 -30.09 -27.45 -3.25
CA VAL A 61 -28.79 -27.25 -3.90
C VAL A 61 -28.93 -26.39 -5.15
N GLY A 62 -27.92 -25.58 -5.46
CA GLY A 62 -27.96 -24.75 -6.66
C GLY A 62 -26.72 -23.92 -6.87
N VAL A 63 -26.78 -23.01 -7.84
CA VAL A 63 -25.69 -22.09 -8.22
C VAL A 63 -26.11 -20.64 -8.05
N PHE A 64 -25.13 -19.74 -8.00
CA PHE A 64 -25.36 -18.30 -7.92
C PHE A 64 -25.31 -17.67 -9.31
N ARG A 65 -26.41 -17.03 -9.74
CA ARG A 65 -26.45 -16.16 -10.93
C ARG A 65 -27.16 -14.85 -10.60
N LEU A 66 -26.47 -13.95 -9.88
CA LEU A 66 -27.03 -12.75 -9.21
C LEU A 66 -28.10 -13.07 -8.13
N SER A 67 -28.79 -14.20 -8.25
CA SER A 67 -29.78 -14.76 -7.33
C SER A 67 -29.59 -16.28 -7.21
N PHE A 68 -30.34 -16.92 -6.31
CA PHE A 68 -30.33 -18.37 -6.15
C PHE A 68 -30.99 -19.08 -7.34
N GLU A 69 -30.21 -19.83 -8.10
CA GLU A 69 -30.71 -20.67 -9.19
C GLU A 69 -30.63 -22.14 -8.75
N LYS A 70 -31.78 -22.76 -8.46
CA LYS A 70 -31.85 -24.17 -8.05
C LYS A 70 -31.36 -25.09 -9.17
N ARG A 71 -30.61 -26.13 -8.80
CA ARG A 71 -30.13 -27.15 -9.73
C ARG A 71 -30.49 -28.54 -9.21
N PRO A 72 -30.69 -29.53 -10.10
CA PRO A 72 -31.00 -30.88 -9.67
C PRO A 72 -29.83 -31.53 -8.90
N GLN A 73 -28.60 -31.17 -9.24
CA GLN A 73 -27.38 -31.66 -8.60
C GLN A 73 -26.23 -30.68 -8.79
N LEU A 74 -25.20 -30.82 -7.97
CA LEU A 74 -23.87 -30.22 -8.13
C LEU A 74 -22.83 -31.33 -8.35
N GLY A 75 -22.00 -31.20 -9.39
CA GLY A 75 -20.95 -32.14 -9.77
C GLY A 75 -19.54 -31.56 -9.70
N PRO A 76 -18.50 -32.34 -10.05
CA PRO A 76 -17.11 -31.94 -9.90
C PRO A 76 -16.78 -30.63 -10.63
N GLY A 77 -16.14 -29.71 -9.90
CA GLY A 77 -15.77 -28.39 -10.39
C GLY A 77 -16.87 -27.34 -10.26
N GLU A 78 -18.11 -27.72 -10.00
CA GLU A 78 -19.20 -26.76 -9.80
C GLU A 78 -19.10 -26.09 -8.44
N VAL A 79 -19.41 -24.79 -8.44
CA VAL A 79 -19.46 -23.94 -7.25
C VAL A 79 -20.91 -23.52 -7.05
N GLY A 80 -21.42 -23.78 -5.84
CA GLY A 80 -22.84 -23.63 -5.55
C GLY A 80 -23.13 -23.42 -4.07
N TYR A 81 -24.39 -23.55 -3.71
CA TYR A 81 -24.86 -23.53 -2.33
C TYR A 81 -25.54 -24.84 -1.95
N VAL A 82 -25.51 -25.13 -0.66
CA VAL A 82 -26.27 -26.21 -0.02
C VAL A 82 -27.01 -25.66 1.19
N ILE A 83 -28.28 -26.05 1.29
CA ILE A 83 -29.14 -25.75 2.45
C ILE A 83 -29.50 -27.08 3.08
N ALA A 84 -29.09 -27.28 4.34
CA ALA A 84 -29.32 -28.53 5.08
C ALA A 84 -29.97 -28.30 6.46
N ASN A 85 -30.66 -27.15 6.63
CA ASN A 85 -31.36 -26.75 7.86
C ASN A 85 -30.49 -26.83 9.13
N ILE A 86 -29.21 -26.45 8.98
CA ILE A 86 -28.23 -26.47 10.05
C ILE A 86 -28.46 -25.22 10.91
N LYS A 87 -28.77 -25.43 12.20
CA LYS A 87 -29.10 -24.34 13.13
C LYS A 87 -27.89 -23.78 13.88
N SER A 88 -26.82 -24.57 13.98
CA SER A 88 -25.60 -24.16 14.67
C SER A 88 -24.51 -23.86 13.65
N VAL A 89 -24.06 -22.61 13.58
CA VAL A 89 -23.00 -22.21 12.63
C VAL A 89 -21.67 -22.90 12.93
N THR A 90 -21.45 -23.32 14.19
CA THR A 90 -20.30 -24.15 14.59
C THR A 90 -20.19 -25.46 13.83
N ASP A 91 -21.31 -25.97 13.29
CA ASP A 91 -21.34 -27.25 12.60
C ASP A 91 -21.01 -27.12 11.11
N THR A 92 -20.86 -25.89 10.62
CA THR A 92 -20.55 -25.51 9.24
C THR A 92 -19.30 -24.64 9.22
N LYS A 93 -18.16 -25.22 9.59
CA LYS A 93 -16.90 -24.51 9.62
C LYS A 93 -16.39 -24.20 8.21
N ILE A 94 -15.98 -22.96 7.96
CA ILE A 94 -15.30 -22.59 6.71
C ILE A 94 -14.01 -23.41 6.61
N GLY A 95 -13.86 -24.14 5.51
CA GLY A 95 -12.76 -25.08 5.27
C GLY A 95 -13.08 -26.52 5.62
N ASP A 96 -14.27 -26.82 6.10
CA ASP A 96 -14.71 -28.20 6.32
C ASP A 96 -15.00 -28.92 4.99
N THR A 97 -14.87 -30.24 5.03
CA THR A 97 -15.25 -31.14 3.94
C THR A 97 -16.62 -31.73 4.20
N ILE A 98 -17.50 -31.65 3.20
CA ILE A 98 -18.78 -32.35 3.13
C ILE A 98 -18.59 -33.64 2.34
N THR A 99 -19.10 -34.75 2.87
CA THR A 99 -19.12 -36.05 2.20
C THR A 99 -20.48 -36.74 2.35
N HIS A 100 -20.70 -37.87 1.67
CA HIS A 100 -21.90 -38.68 1.87
C HIS A 100 -21.78 -39.50 3.16
N ALA A 101 -22.83 -39.52 3.99
CA ALA A 101 -22.82 -40.27 5.24
C ALA A 101 -22.66 -41.79 5.01
N ALA A 102 -23.29 -42.31 3.96
CA ALA A 102 -23.24 -43.74 3.60
C ALA A 102 -21.95 -44.15 2.85
N ARG A 103 -21.29 -43.20 2.17
CA ARG A 103 -20.08 -43.42 1.38
C ARG A 103 -19.11 -42.25 1.58
N PRO A 104 -18.45 -42.18 2.74
CA PRO A 104 -17.56 -41.06 3.06
C PRO A 104 -16.31 -41.07 2.17
N CYS A 105 -15.72 -39.89 1.96
CA CYS A 105 -14.45 -39.72 1.27
C CYS A 105 -13.27 -40.27 2.11
N GLU A 106 -12.24 -40.81 1.45
CA GLU A 106 -11.10 -41.42 2.13
C GLU A 106 -10.27 -40.44 2.96
N LYS A 107 -10.15 -39.19 2.50
CA LYS A 107 -9.40 -38.13 3.17
C LYS A 107 -10.16 -36.81 3.11
N PRO A 108 -10.21 -36.04 4.20
CA PRO A 108 -10.71 -34.67 4.15
C PRO A 108 -9.88 -33.84 3.18
N LEU A 109 -10.52 -32.90 2.51
CA LEU A 109 -9.84 -31.89 1.71
C LEU A 109 -9.00 -30.99 2.64
N THR A 110 -7.89 -30.48 2.14
CA THR A 110 -7.10 -29.48 2.86
C THR A 110 -7.95 -28.23 3.04
N GLY A 111 -8.44 -28.04 4.26
CA GLY A 111 -9.27 -26.89 4.64
C GLY A 111 -8.49 -25.58 4.73
N PHE A 112 -9.18 -24.53 5.17
CA PHE A 112 -8.55 -23.27 5.50
C PHE A 112 -7.89 -23.34 6.88
N ARG A 113 -6.80 -22.60 7.07
CA ARG A 113 -6.21 -22.39 8.41
C ARG A 113 -7.19 -21.58 9.25
N ASP A 114 -7.32 -21.94 10.52
CA ASP A 114 -8.10 -21.14 11.47
C ASP A 114 -7.58 -19.70 11.50
N VAL A 115 -8.51 -18.77 11.27
CA VAL A 115 -8.16 -17.35 11.20
C VAL A 115 -8.02 -16.85 12.63
N LYS A 116 -6.77 -16.54 13.02
CA LYS A 116 -6.47 -15.97 14.33
C LYS A 116 -6.74 -14.46 14.31
N PRO A 117 -7.36 -13.89 15.35
CA PRO A 117 -7.39 -12.45 15.53
C PRO A 117 -5.98 -11.86 15.50
N MET A 118 -5.83 -10.78 14.74
CA MET A 118 -4.58 -10.04 14.61
C MET A 118 -4.59 -8.77 15.47
N VAL A 119 -5.76 -8.35 15.94
CA VAL A 119 -5.98 -7.12 16.71
C VAL A 119 -7.00 -7.40 17.81
N PHE A 120 -6.80 -6.81 18.98
CA PHE A 120 -7.69 -6.87 20.12
C PHE A 120 -8.04 -5.46 20.59
N ALA A 121 -9.31 -5.20 20.88
CA ALA A 121 -9.74 -3.95 21.50
C ALA A 121 -10.83 -4.24 22.55
N GLY A 122 -10.86 -3.44 23.60
CA GLY A 122 -11.97 -3.44 24.55
C GLY A 122 -13.16 -2.67 23.98
N LEU A 123 -14.33 -3.29 24.03
CA LEU A 123 -15.62 -2.68 23.75
C LEU A 123 -16.37 -2.53 25.08
N TYR A 124 -16.67 -1.30 25.47
CA TYR A 124 -17.38 -1.00 26.71
C TYR A 124 -18.67 -0.25 26.36
N PRO A 125 -19.82 -0.63 26.94
CA PRO A 125 -21.03 0.13 26.76
C PRO A 125 -20.90 1.48 27.48
N MET A 126 -21.43 2.55 26.88
CA MET A 126 -21.46 3.87 27.52
C MET A 126 -22.37 3.88 28.76
N TYR A 127 -23.42 3.05 28.76
CA TYR A 127 -24.32 2.84 29.89
C TYR A 127 -24.11 1.44 30.48
N SER A 128 -23.92 1.36 31.80
CA SER A 128 -23.63 0.09 32.49
C SER A 128 -24.69 -0.99 32.30
N ASP A 129 -25.94 -0.59 32.11
CA ASP A 129 -27.09 -1.49 32.01
C ASP A 129 -27.10 -2.26 30.66
N ASP A 130 -26.34 -1.79 29.66
CA ASP A 130 -26.25 -2.40 28.34
C ASP A 130 -25.23 -3.55 28.26
N TYR A 131 -24.56 -3.89 29.37
CA TYR A 131 -23.54 -4.94 29.39
C TYR A 131 -24.08 -6.31 28.92
N GLU A 132 -25.27 -6.71 29.37
CA GLU A 132 -25.88 -7.98 28.93
C GLU A 132 -26.35 -7.89 27.47
N THR A 133 -26.90 -6.76 27.05
CA THR A 133 -27.28 -6.50 25.65
C THR A 133 -26.06 -6.60 24.72
N LEU A 134 -24.92 -6.05 25.13
CA LEU A 134 -23.65 -6.16 24.41
C LEU A 134 -23.18 -7.62 24.30
N ARG A 135 -23.26 -8.39 25.40
CA ARG A 135 -22.93 -9.82 25.40
C ARG A 135 -23.76 -10.60 24.39
N GLU A 136 -25.08 -10.43 24.42
CA GLU A 136 -26.00 -11.12 23.51
C GLU A 136 -25.77 -10.73 22.05
N SER A 137 -25.47 -9.45 21.81
CA SER A 137 -25.19 -8.92 20.47
C SER A 137 -23.89 -9.47 19.91
N LEU A 138 -22.82 -9.54 20.73
CA LEU A 138 -21.56 -10.19 20.36
C LEU A 138 -21.75 -11.69 20.07
N GLN A 139 -22.58 -12.38 20.85
CA GLN A 139 -22.92 -13.79 20.56
C GLN A 139 -23.62 -13.94 19.21
N LYS A 140 -24.59 -13.07 18.90
CA LYS A 140 -25.30 -13.07 17.60
C LYS A 140 -24.37 -12.72 16.44
N LEU A 141 -23.46 -11.76 16.60
CA LEU A 141 -22.48 -11.43 15.57
C LEU A 141 -21.50 -12.56 15.33
N LYS A 142 -21.04 -13.24 16.38
CA LYS A 142 -20.17 -14.42 16.26
C LYS A 142 -20.81 -15.58 15.49
N LEU A 143 -22.15 -15.65 15.42
CA LEU A 143 -22.83 -16.61 14.55
C LEU A 143 -22.63 -16.28 13.07
N ASN A 144 -22.55 -15.01 12.70
CA ASN A 144 -22.34 -14.60 11.30
C ASN A 144 -20.85 -14.47 10.96
N ASP A 145 -20.01 -14.17 11.95
CA ASP A 145 -18.58 -13.99 11.80
C ASP A 145 -17.80 -14.84 12.82
N ALA A 146 -17.37 -16.02 12.37
CA ALA A 146 -16.62 -16.95 13.21
C ALA A 146 -15.21 -16.44 13.59
N SER A 147 -14.73 -15.36 12.96
CA SER A 147 -13.42 -14.77 13.28
C SER A 147 -13.46 -13.85 14.50
N LEU A 148 -14.66 -13.43 14.93
CA LEU A 148 -14.85 -12.62 16.14
C LEU A 148 -14.66 -13.48 17.40
N LEU A 149 -13.64 -13.16 18.17
CA LEU A 149 -13.46 -13.68 19.53
C LEU A 149 -13.83 -12.59 20.53
N PHE A 150 -14.39 -12.95 21.68
CA PHE A 150 -14.61 -12.01 22.76
C PHE A 150 -14.57 -12.72 24.12
N GLU A 151 -14.09 -12.02 25.13
CA GLU A 151 -14.05 -12.45 26.52
C GLU A 151 -14.45 -11.28 27.44
N PRO A 152 -15.08 -11.57 28.60
CA PRO A 152 -15.39 -10.53 29.58
C PRO A 152 -14.13 -9.81 30.04
N ASP A 153 -14.20 -8.48 30.12
CA ASP A 153 -13.10 -7.63 30.57
C ASP A 153 -13.60 -6.55 31.55
N ASN A 154 -12.70 -6.04 32.39
CA ASN A 154 -12.99 -4.99 33.37
C ASN A 154 -11.91 -3.91 33.37
N SER A 155 -12.27 -2.73 32.85
CA SER A 155 -11.40 -1.56 32.79
C SER A 155 -11.56 -0.70 34.05
N TYR A 156 -10.43 -0.26 34.61
CA TYR A 156 -10.43 0.66 35.76
C TYR A 156 -11.17 1.97 35.48
N ALA A 157 -11.14 2.46 34.23
CA ALA A 157 -11.75 3.73 33.84
C ALA A 157 -13.12 3.58 33.15
N LEU A 158 -13.34 2.47 32.42
CA LEU A 158 -14.52 2.27 31.58
C LEU A 158 -15.50 1.22 32.14
N GLY A 159 -15.15 0.54 33.23
CA GLY A 159 -15.99 -0.47 33.87
C GLY A 159 -16.04 -1.78 33.09
N PHE A 160 -17.18 -2.49 33.18
CA PHE A 160 -17.38 -3.80 32.58
C PHE A 160 -17.57 -3.71 31.06
N GLY A 161 -16.85 -4.54 30.33
CA GLY A 161 -16.99 -4.64 28.89
C GLY A 161 -16.50 -5.99 28.38
N PHE A 162 -16.14 -6.02 27.11
CA PHE A 162 -15.59 -7.21 26.47
C PHE A 162 -14.32 -6.88 25.73
N ARG A 163 -13.28 -7.66 25.96
CA ARG A 163 -12.12 -7.68 25.08
C ARG A 163 -12.45 -8.49 23.86
N CYS A 164 -12.42 -7.87 22.70
CA CYS A 164 -12.80 -8.47 21.42
C CYS A 164 -11.57 -8.61 20.52
N GLY A 165 -11.44 -9.76 19.84
CA GLY A 165 -10.42 -10.06 18.85
C GLY A 165 -10.96 -9.95 17.42
N PHE A 166 -10.20 -9.29 16.56
CA PHE A 166 -10.54 -8.95 15.18
C PHE A 166 -9.42 -9.34 14.20
N LEU A 167 -9.77 -9.54 12.92
CA LEU A 167 -8.81 -9.79 11.84
C LEU A 167 -7.94 -8.58 11.47
N GLY A 168 -8.36 -7.37 11.86
CA GLY A 168 -7.69 -6.12 11.57
C GLY A 168 -8.58 -4.93 11.96
N LEU A 169 -8.06 -3.71 11.74
CA LEU A 169 -8.74 -2.47 12.13
C LEU A 169 -10.09 -2.29 11.43
N LEU A 170 -10.16 -2.56 10.11
CA LEU A 170 -11.43 -2.47 9.37
C LEU A 170 -12.47 -3.46 9.89
N HIS A 171 -12.05 -4.67 10.27
CA HIS A 171 -12.97 -5.65 10.86
C HIS A 171 -13.52 -5.15 12.20
N MET A 172 -12.68 -4.52 13.02
CA MET A 172 -13.11 -3.88 14.27
C MET A 172 -14.13 -2.77 14.01
N GLU A 173 -13.85 -1.85 13.09
CA GLU A 173 -14.76 -0.75 12.74
C GLU A 173 -16.11 -1.25 12.24
N ILE A 174 -16.13 -2.27 11.37
CA ILE A 174 -17.37 -2.88 10.88
C ILE A 174 -18.16 -3.52 12.03
N ILE A 175 -17.50 -4.27 12.92
CA ILE A 175 -18.18 -4.90 14.04
C ILE A 175 -18.73 -3.86 15.01
N GLN A 176 -17.98 -2.80 15.31
CA GLN A 176 -18.45 -1.70 16.14
C GLN A 176 -19.69 -1.04 15.51
N GLU A 177 -19.61 -0.63 14.24
CA GLU A 177 -20.73 0.02 13.56
C GLU A 177 -21.99 -0.87 13.52
N ARG A 178 -21.80 -2.19 13.36
CA ARG A 178 -22.91 -3.15 13.41
C ARG A 178 -23.51 -3.26 14.80
N LEU A 179 -22.69 -3.29 15.85
CA LEU A 179 -23.19 -3.26 17.23
C LEU A 179 -24.01 -2.00 17.50
N GLU A 180 -23.53 -0.85 17.03
CA GLU A 180 -24.20 0.44 17.22
C GLU A 180 -25.50 0.54 16.42
N ARG A 181 -25.51 0.11 15.15
CA ARG A 181 -26.67 0.24 14.27
C ARG A 181 -27.70 -0.89 14.37
N GLU A 182 -27.25 -2.14 14.45
CA GLU A 182 -28.16 -3.31 14.43
C GLU A 182 -28.76 -3.60 15.81
N PHE A 183 -28.07 -3.19 16.88
CA PHE A 183 -28.44 -3.50 18.26
C PHE A 183 -28.65 -2.27 19.15
N ASP A 184 -28.57 -1.06 18.58
CA ASP A 184 -28.82 0.22 19.28
C ASP A 184 -27.94 0.41 20.52
N LEU A 185 -26.69 -0.04 20.45
CA LEU A 185 -25.71 0.07 21.52
C LEU A 185 -24.85 1.32 21.32
N ALA A 186 -24.55 2.04 22.40
CA ALA A 186 -23.57 3.12 22.34
C ALA A 186 -22.26 2.66 23.00
N LEU A 187 -21.17 2.61 22.24
CA LEU A 187 -19.93 1.95 22.65
C LEU A 187 -18.76 2.94 22.77
N VAL A 188 -17.90 2.67 23.75
CA VAL A 188 -16.56 3.25 23.89
C VAL A 188 -15.55 2.17 23.57
N THR A 189 -14.66 2.43 22.62
CA THR A 189 -13.64 1.49 22.18
C THR A 189 -12.26 1.92 22.63
N THR A 190 -11.45 0.97 23.09
CA THR A 190 -10.04 1.27 23.42
C THR A 190 -9.19 1.27 22.17
N ALA A 191 -8.00 1.86 22.29
CA ALA A 191 -6.98 1.70 21.26
C ALA A 191 -6.75 0.20 20.97
N PRO A 192 -6.70 -0.19 19.69
CA PRO A 192 -6.42 -1.56 19.29
C PRO A 192 -5.01 -1.97 19.69
N SER A 193 -4.85 -3.21 20.14
CA SER A 193 -3.60 -3.82 20.59
C SER A 193 -3.41 -5.22 20.01
N VAL A 194 -2.25 -5.84 20.18
CA VAL A 194 -1.99 -7.23 19.78
C VAL A 194 -1.66 -8.07 21.01
N GLU A 195 -1.78 -9.39 20.93
CA GLU A 195 -1.29 -10.29 21.99
C GLU A 195 0.26 -10.37 21.90
N TYR A 196 0.95 -10.16 23.02
CA TYR A 196 2.41 -10.15 23.10
C TYR A 196 2.90 -11.47 23.72
N HIS A 197 3.87 -12.12 23.09
CA HIS A 197 4.64 -13.19 23.72
C HIS A 197 5.98 -12.62 24.18
N VAL A 198 6.10 -12.32 25.48
CA VAL A 198 7.32 -11.78 26.09
C VAL A 198 8.14 -12.93 26.65
N THR A 199 9.40 -13.05 26.24
CA THR A 199 10.35 -13.97 26.88
C THR A 199 11.11 -13.19 27.95
N THR A 200 10.96 -13.57 29.22
CA THR A 200 11.66 -12.91 30.33
C THR A 200 13.14 -13.22 30.30
N VAL A 201 13.94 -12.45 31.06
CA VAL A 201 15.39 -12.68 31.26
C VAL A 201 15.71 -14.08 31.80
N LYS A 202 14.71 -14.76 32.38
CA LYS A 202 14.80 -16.13 32.89
C LYS A 202 14.39 -17.21 31.87
N GLY A 203 14.04 -16.82 30.64
CA GLY A 203 13.60 -17.72 29.58
C GLY A 203 12.13 -18.14 29.65
N GLU A 204 11.33 -17.55 30.55
CA GLU A 204 9.90 -17.85 30.64
C GLU A 204 9.11 -17.08 29.58
N LYS A 205 8.18 -17.77 28.91
CA LYS A 205 7.26 -17.15 27.95
C LYS A 205 6.01 -16.67 28.67
N LEU A 206 5.82 -15.36 28.73
CA LEU A 206 4.63 -14.70 29.24
C LEU A 206 3.76 -14.21 28.08
N VAL A 207 2.45 -14.37 28.21
CA VAL A 207 1.49 -13.72 27.33
C VAL A 207 1.10 -12.41 27.99
N VAL A 208 1.36 -11.28 27.32
CA VAL A 208 1.08 -9.93 27.79
C VAL A 208 0.10 -9.28 26.82
N ASP A 209 -0.85 -8.53 27.34
CA ASP A 209 -2.07 -8.11 26.64
C ASP A 209 -2.31 -6.59 26.71
N ASN A 210 -1.41 -5.83 27.34
CA ASN A 210 -1.47 -4.36 27.42
C ASN A 210 -0.05 -3.71 27.27
N PRO A 211 0.17 -2.88 26.22
CA PRO A 211 1.46 -2.23 25.93
C PRO A 211 1.91 -1.15 26.92
N VAL A 212 1.05 -0.69 27.84
CA VAL A 212 1.43 0.25 28.92
C VAL A 212 2.50 -0.34 29.87
N LYS A 213 2.95 -1.58 29.62
CA LYS A 213 3.99 -2.30 30.36
C LYS A 213 5.36 -2.43 29.67
N LEU A 214 5.70 -1.74 28.55
CA LEU A 214 7.10 -1.57 28.05
C LEU A 214 7.19 -0.44 26.98
N PRO A 215 8.30 0.34 26.85
CA PRO A 215 9.68 0.08 27.31
C PRO A 215 10.36 1.19 28.16
N ASP A 216 11.11 0.78 29.19
CA ASP A 216 12.04 1.61 29.99
C ASP A 216 13.45 1.01 29.87
N ILE A 217 14.42 1.76 29.32
CA ILE A 217 15.90 1.55 29.21
C ILE A 217 16.41 0.20 28.62
N GLU A 218 15.79 -0.95 28.89
CA GLU A 218 16.21 -2.29 28.49
C GLU A 218 16.14 -2.54 26.98
N SER A 219 15.07 -2.09 26.31
CA SER A 219 14.92 -2.25 24.85
C SER A 219 16.00 -1.47 24.09
N ALA A 220 16.37 -0.28 24.59
CA ALA A 220 17.46 0.49 24.02
C ALA A 220 18.82 -0.20 24.22
N GLY A 221 19.00 -0.86 25.37
CA GLY A 221 20.18 -1.69 25.66
C GLY A 221 20.35 -2.85 24.67
N ARG A 222 19.28 -3.58 24.34
CA ARG A 222 19.31 -4.70 23.38
C ARG A 222 19.66 -4.23 21.97
N VAL A 223 19.01 -3.16 21.49
CA VAL A 223 19.33 -2.60 20.16
C VAL A 223 20.79 -2.17 20.10
N ARG A 224 21.31 -1.53 21.16
CA ARG A 224 22.74 -1.16 21.24
C ARG A 224 23.65 -2.38 21.18
N GLU A 225 23.30 -3.48 21.84
CA GLU A 225 24.07 -4.72 21.79
C GLU A 225 24.09 -5.32 20.38
N THR A 226 22.93 -5.40 19.71
CA THR A 226 22.85 -5.82 18.29
C THR A 226 23.71 -4.94 17.38
N ILE A 227 23.67 -3.62 17.57
CA ILE A 227 24.50 -2.68 16.81
C ILE A 227 26.00 -2.95 17.04
N ASN A 228 26.41 -3.13 18.30
CA ASN A 228 27.82 -3.31 18.64
C ASN A 228 28.38 -4.66 18.21
N SER A 229 27.54 -5.68 18.05
CA SER A 229 27.94 -7.02 17.60
C SER A 229 27.86 -7.22 16.09
N THR A 230 27.27 -6.27 15.35
CA THR A 230 26.96 -6.44 13.91
C THR A 230 27.82 -5.55 13.01
N GLY A 231 28.58 -6.16 12.10
CA GLY A 231 29.33 -5.46 11.05
C GLY A 231 28.61 -5.31 9.71
N THR A 232 27.50 -6.02 9.48
CA THR A 232 26.75 -6.05 8.20
C THR A 232 25.26 -5.74 8.42
N GLY A 233 24.98 -4.59 9.02
CA GLY A 233 23.60 -4.16 9.27
C GLY A 233 23.10 -3.16 8.23
N ILE A 234 21.77 -3.06 8.08
CA ILE A 234 21.11 -2.00 7.30
C ILE A 234 20.05 -1.30 8.15
N ILE A 235 19.82 -0.02 7.87
CA ILE A 235 18.67 0.72 8.40
C ILE A 235 17.62 0.81 7.29
N SER A 236 16.38 0.47 7.61
CA SER A 236 15.23 0.73 6.75
C SER A 236 14.37 1.83 7.37
N VAL A 237 14.04 2.85 6.59
CA VAL A 237 13.17 3.92 7.05
C VAL A 237 11.93 3.95 6.17
N GLY A 238 10.78 3.68 6.78
CA GLY A 238 9.49 3.82 6.13
C GLY A 238 8.85 5.17 6.43
N ARG A 239 7.51 5.24 6.39
CA ARG A 239 6.78 6.51 6.56
C ARG A 239 7.04 7.14 7.94
N LEU A 240 7.38 8.43 7.94
CA LEU A 240 7.54 9.27 9.12
C LEU A 240 6.50 10.39 9.08
N LEU A 241 5.90 10.72 10.22
CA LEU A 241 4.72 11.60 10.27
C LEU A 241 5.08 13.08 10.46
N CYS A 242 6.20 13.39 11.11
CA CYS A 242 6.60 14.76 11.42
C CYS A 242 8.06 15.05 11.05
N ASP A 243 8.41 16.34 11.04
CA ASP A 243 9.78 16.79 10.78
C ASP A 243 10.75 16.39 11.91
N GLU A 244 10.28 16.33 13.16
CA GLU A 244 11.11 15.95 14.31
C GLU A 244 11.63 14.52 14.18
N ASP A 245 10.77 13.57 13.85
CA ASP A 245 11.14 12.18 13.56
C ASP A 245 12.14 12.10 12.41
N ARG A 246 11.91 12.86 11.32
CA ARG A 246 12.83 12.89 10.16
C ARG A 246 14.24 13.32 10.57
N HIS A 247 14.37 14.38 11.38
CA HIS A 247 15.67 14.84 11.85
C HIS A 247 16.34 13.82 12.77
N ALA A 248 15.61 13.28 13.75
CA ALA A 248 16.16 12.31 14.71
C ALA A 248 16.61 11.01 14.03
N VAL A 249 15.82 10.50 13.08
CA VAL A 249 16.19 9.30 12.30
C VAL A 249 17.40 9.57 11.42
N ALA A 250 17.49 10.75 10.79
CA ALA A 250 18.63 11.07 9.96
C ALA A 250 19.94 11.21 10.76
N GLU A 251 19.89 11.82 11.95
CA GLU A 251 21.03 11.85 12.88
C GLU A 251 21.43 10.45 13.35
N PHE A 252 20.44 9.61 13.68
CA PHE A 252 20.66 8.21 14.03
C PHE A 252 21.34 7.43 12.89
N CYS A 253 20.83 7.57 11.67
CA CYS A 253 21.44 6.99 10.48
C CYS A 253 22.89 7.43 10.33
N LEU A 254 23.16 8.73 10.36
CA LEU A 254 24.51 9.28 10.21
C LEU A 254 25.47 8.77 11.29
N LYS A 255 25.01 8.70 12.54
CA LYS A 255 25.82 8.24 13.67
C LYS A 255 26.14 6.74 13.58
N LEU A 256 25.19 5.92 13.13
CA LEU A 256 25.40 4.48 12.99
C LEU A 256 26.32 4.14 11.80
N GLY A 257 26.22 4.89 10.70
CA GLY A 257 27.05 4.70 9.52
C GLY A 257 26.68 3.50 8.63
N TRP A 258 25.67 2.71 9.01
CA TRP A 258 25.14 1.62 8.19
C TRP A 258 24.49 2.12 6.89
N PRO A 259 24.42 1.29 5.83
CA PRO A 259 23.62 1.59 4.64
C PRO A 259 22.15 1.80 4.99
N VAL A 260 21.55 2.85 4.42
CA VAL A 260 20.16 3.21 4.67
C VAL A 260 19.31 2.99 3.42
N TYR A 261 18.28 2.17 3.55
CA TYR A 261 17.15 2.12 2.64
C TYR A 261 16.08 3.10 3.15
N ALA A 262 16.00 4.27 2.53
CA ALA A 262 14.96 5.25 2.80
C ALA A 262 13.83 5.11 1.77
N ASP A 263 12.66 4.65 2.20
CA ASP A 263 11.47 4.60 1.37
C ASP A 263 11.06 6.03 0.96
N ILE A 264 10.47 6.22 -0.23
CA ILE A 264 10.00 7.54 -0.65
C ILE A 264 9.02 8.16 0.35
N THR A 265 8.20 7.37 1.05
CA THR A 265 7.25 7.90 2.06
C THR A 265 7.91 8.34 3.37
N SER A 266 9.21 8.06 3.57
CA SER A 266 9.96 8.54 4.73
C SER A 266 10.19 10.06 4.73
N GLY A 267 10.15 10.70 3.55
CA GLY A 267 10.60 12.08 3.38
C GLY A 267 12.13 12.24 3.38
N LEU A 268 12.90 11.24 3.84
CA LEU A 268 14.37 11.31 3.89
C LEU A 268 15.02 11.13 2.51
N ARG A 269 14.37 10.36 1.62
CA ARG A 269 14.92 9.99 0.32
C ARG A 269 15.17 11.19 -0.61
N LEU A 270 14.24 12.15 -0.65
CA LEU A 270 14.39 13.41 -1.41
C LEU A 270 15.10 14.51 -0.59
N GLY A 271 15.17 14.36 0.73
CA GLY A 271 15.65 15.38 1.66
C GLY A 271 17.14 15.38 1.97
N GLY A 272 17.87 14.34 1.60
CA GLY A 272 19.33 14.34 1.63
C GLY A 272 19.95 14.60 3.02
N ILE A 273 19.22 14.33 4.10
CA ILE A 273 19.78 14.38 5.46
C ILE A 273 20.61 13.10 5.66
N GLY A 274 21.85 13.12 5.16
CA GLY A 274 22.86 12.09 5.39
C GLY A 274 23.45 11.45 4.14
N THR A 275 24.73 11.09 4.20
CA THR A 275 25.49 10.51 3.09
C THR A 275 25.32 8.99 2.96
N ASN A 276 24.76 8.32 3.96
CA ASN A 276 24.63 6.86 3.99
C ASN A 276 23.31 6.32 3.41
N ILE A 277 22.48 7.18 2.83
CA ILE A 277 21.31 6.76 2.06
C ILE A 277 21.74 6.21 0.70
N ILE A 278 21.31 4.99 0.40
CA ILE A 278 21.56 4.33 -0.88
C ILE A 278 20.46 4.72 -1.87
N LYS A 279 20.77 5.68 -2.74
CA LYS A 279 19.81 6.36 -3.64
C LYS A 279 19.00 5.45 -4.55
N HIS A 280 19.63 4.40 -5.08
CA HIS A 280 19.01 3.42 -5.98
C HIS A 280 19.08 2.01 -5.38
N PHE A 281 18.74 1.90 -4.09
CA PHE A 281 18.78 0.63 -3.35
C PHE A 281 18.03 -0.49 -4.10
N ASP A 282 16.87 -0.18 -4.67
CA ASP A 282 16.05 -1.16 -5.37
C ASP A 282 16.74 -1.78 -6.58
N GLN A 283 17.57 -1.01 -7.28
CA GLN A 283 18.21 -1.43 -8.53
C GLN A 283 19.27 -2.51 -8.30
N GLN A 284 19.96 -2.49 -7.16
CA GLN A 284 20.89 -3.55 -6.80
C GLN A 284 20.16 -4.89 -6.57
N LEU A 285 18.88 -4.82 -6.16
CA LEU A 285 18.10 -5.99 -5.79
C LEU A 285 17.60 -6.81 -6.98
N LEU A 286 18.02 -6.44 -8.19
CA LEU A 286 17.62 -7.06 -9.44
C LEU A 286 18.33 -8.40 -9.69
N ASP A 287 19.49 -8.64 -9.08
CA ASP A 287 20.24 -9.88 -9.21
C ASP A 287 20.27 -10.70 -7.91
N THR A 288 20.12 -12.02 -8.04
CA THR A 288 20.04 -12.93 -6.90
C THR A 288 21.40 -13.23 -6.25
N ALA A 289 22.51 -13.21 -6.99
CA ALA A 289 23.83 -13.43 -6.43
C ALA A 289 24.29 -12.20 -5.64
N VAL A 290 24.07 -11.00 -6.20
CA VAL A 290 24.27 -9.72 -5.51
C VAL A 290 23.44 -9.66 -4.24
N ASN A 291 22.17 -10.07 -4.26
CA ASN A 291 21.32 -10.14 -3.07
C ASN A 291 21.92 -11.00 -1.96
N LYS A 292 22.44 -12.19 -2.28
CA LYS A 292 23.06 -13.04 -1.27
C LYS A 292 24.29 -12.42 -0.63
N ALA A 293 25.09 -11.68 -1.42
CA ALA A 293 26.26 -10.98 -0.92
C ALA A 293 25.91 -9.70 -0.13
N ALA A 294 24.81 -9.05 -0.49
CA ALA A 294 24.26 -7.88 0.19
C ALA A 294 23.49 -8.24 1.47
N ALA A 295 23.26 -9.52 1.76
CA ALA A 295 22.39 -9.97 2.83
C ALA A 295 22.83 -9.41 4.19
N PRO A 296 21.97 -8.62 4.89
CA PRO A 296 22.31 -8.09 6.19
C PRO A 296 22.18 -9.17 7.28
N SER A 297 23.02 -9.09 8.30
CA SER A 297 22.84 -9.85 9.55
C SER A 297 21.88 -9.16 10.51
N ALA A 298 21.75 -7.83 10.44
CA ALA A 298 20.78 -7.06 11.20
C ALA A 298 20.03 -6.02 10.34
N VAL A 299 18.74 -5.85 10.60
CA VAL A 299 17.89 -4.82 10.03
C VAL A 299 17.24 -4.03 11.16
N ILE A 300 17.45 -2.72 11.17
CA ILE A 300 16.71 -1.79 12.03
C ILE A 300 15.72 -1.04 11.14
N HIS A 301 14.44 -1.35 11.28
CA HIS A 301 13.38 -0.68 10.54
C HIS A 301 12.69 0.36 11.43
N ILE A 302 12.54 1.59 10.93
CA ILE A 302 11.94 2.70 11.66
C ILE A 302 10.77 3.27 10.87
N GLY A 303 9.63 3.43 11.52
CA GLY A 303 8.43 4.05 10.96
C GLY A 303 7.45 3.07 10.32
N GLY A 304 6.63 3.60 9.40
CA GLY A 304 5.57 2.85 8.73
C GLY A 304 6.07 1.85 7.66
N PRO A 305 5.17 1.12 6.99
CA PRO A 305 5.55 0.13 6.00
C PRO A 305 6.22 0.73 4.75
N VAL A 306 7.12 -0.03 4.14
CA VAL A 306 7.82 0.36 2.91
C VAL A 306 6.97 0.12 1.64
N THR A 307 7.31 0.79 0.55
CA THR A 307 6.66 0.71 -0.77
C THR A 307 7.22 -0.42 -1.63
N SER A 308 8.52 -0.68 -1.53
CA SER A 308 9.20 -1.64 -2.39
C SER A 308 8.86 -3.08 -2.05
N LYS A 309 8.12 -3.74 -2.94
CA LYS A 309 7.91 -5.20 -2.89
C LYS A 309 9.22 -5.97 -3.06
N ARG A 310 10.16 -5.42 -3.83
CA ARG A 310 11.47 -6.05 -4.10
C ARG A 310 12.31 -6.07 -2.82
N TYR A 311 12.29 -4.99 -2.05
CA TYR A 311 12.92 -4.93 -0.73
C TYR A 311 12.33 -5.98 0.23
N CYS A 312 10.99 -6.09 0.32
CA CYS A 312 10.37 -7.12 1.14
C CYS A 312 10.76 -8.54 0.71
N GLN A 313 10.79 -8.80 -0.61
CA GLN A 313 11.22 -10.10 -1.15
C GLN A 313 12.69 -10.40 -0.83
N PHE A 314 13.57 -9.40 -0.91
CA PHE A 314 14.98 -9.51 -0.55
C PHE A 314 15.16 -9.98 0.90
N LEU A 315 14.47 -9.36 1.87
CA LEU A 315 14.51 -9.78 3.27
C LEU A 315 13.86 -11.14 3.51
N SER A 316 12.78 -11.45 2.78
CA SER A 316 12.15 -12.78 2.87
C SER A 316 13.08 -13.90 2.41
N GLN A 317 13.94 -13.63 1.42
CA GLN A 317 14.88 -14.60 0.86
C GLN A 317 16.22 -14.63 1.62
N ASN A 318 16.58 -13.53 2.28
CA ASN A 318 17.83 -13.36 3.04
C ASN A 318 17.48 -12.87 4.44
N ARG A 319 16.91 -13.76 5.26
CA ARG A 319 16.42 -13.40 6.59
C ARG A 319 17.59 -12.99 7.50
N PRO A 320 17.59 -11.76 8.05
CA PRO A 320 18.61 -11.36 9.01
C PRO A 320 18.41 -12.10 10.34
N ASP A 321 19.50 -12.23 11.12
CA ASP A 321 19.46 -12.78 12.47
C ASP A 321 18.70 -11.87 13.44
N HIS A 322 18.76 -10.55 13.17
CA HIS A 322 18.04 -9.52 13.91
C HIS A 322 17.23 -8.66 12.94
N PHE A 323 15.92 -8.64 13.08
CA PHE A 323 15.05 -7.70 12.39
C PHE A 323 14.18 -6.98 13.41
N ILE A 324 14.60 -5.77 13.75
CA ILE A 324 13.99 -4.94 14.79
C ILE A 324 13.16 -3.86 14.12
N VAL A 325 11.87 -3.77 14.45
CA VAL A 325 10.94 -2.74 13.95
C VAL A 325 10.62 -1.76 15.08
N ILE A 326 10.83 -0.46 14.84
CA ILE A 326 10.54 0.63 15.78
C ILE A 326 9.49 1.55 15.18
N LYS A 327 8.39 1.76 15.91
CA LYS A 327 7.32 2.68 15.52
C LYS A 327 6.43 3.06 16.72
N PRO A 328 5.63 4.13 16.62
CA PRO A 328 4.88 4.64 17.78
C PRO A 328 3.58 3.88 18.07
N ASP A 329 3.26 2.84 17.30
CA ASP A 329 2.00 2.11 17.40
C ASP A 329 2.16 0.60 17.57
N SER A 330 1.13 -0.01 18.15
CA SER A 330 1.06 -1.43 18.50
C SER A 330 0.89 -2.35 17.28
N THR A 331 0.65 -1.84 16.07
CA THR A 331 0.36 -2.72 14.92
C THR A 331 1.57 -3.60 14.61
N ARG A 332 1.35 -4.83 14.14
CA ARG A 332 2.44 -5.79 13.85
C ARG A 332 2.42 -6.20 12.38
N TYR A 333 2.52 -5.20 11.50
CA TYR A 333 2.62 -5.43 10.07
C TYR A 333 3.98 -6.09 9.72
N ASP A 334 3.96 -7.41 9.55
CA ASP A 334 5.09 -8.20 9.05
C ASP A 334 4.62 -9.20 7.99
N PRO A 335 4.46 -8.75 6.73
CA PRO A 335 3.98 -9.60 5.65
C PRO A 335 4.95 -10.74 5.27
N VAL A 336 6.22 -10.65 5.69
CA VAL A 336 7.28 -11.61 5.33
C VAL A 336 7.63 -12.58 6.47
N TYR A 337 7.01 -12.40 7.64
CA TYR A 337 7.23 -13.20 8.85
C TYR A 337 8.72 -13.32 9.19
N ALA A 338 9.42 -12.18 9.16
CA ALA A 338 10.86 -12.09 9.38
C ALA A 338 11.24 -11.16 10.54
N VAL A 339 10.30 -10.39 11.09
CA VAL A 339 10.56 -9.47 12.20
C VAL A 339 10.82 -10.28 13.47
N THR A 340 11.98 -10.06 14.09
CA THR A 340 12.39 -10.75 15.32
C THR A 340 11.96 -10.00 16.57
N GLU A 341 11.86 -8.67 16.48
CA GLU A 341 11.49 -7.81 17.60
C GLU A 341 10.70 -6.59 17.12
N PHE A 342 9.64 -6.24 17.84
CA PHE A 342 8.91 -5.00 17.66
C PHE A 342 9.06 -4.14 18.91
N ILE A 343 9.48 -2.90 18.72
CA ILE A 343 9.64 -1.90 19.76
C ILE A 343 8.59 -0.81 19.50
N GLU A 344 7.65 -0.71 20.43
CA GLU A 344 6.67 0.38 20.45
C GLU A 344 7.29 1.56 21.20
N SER A 345 7.61 2.63 20.48
CA SER A 345 8.25 3.83 21.03
C SER A 345 8.01 5.03 20.14
N ASP A 346 7.97 6.20 20.75
CA ASP A 346 8.18 7.45 20.02
C ASP A 346 9.52 7.38 19.27
N ILE A 347 9.50 7.72 17.97
CA ILE A 347 10.63 7.52 17.06
C ILE A 347 11.76 8.48 17.42
N SER A 348 11.43 9.77 17.59
CA SER A 348 12.42 10.79 17.95
C SER A 348 13.10 10.47 19.28
N HIS A 349 12.33 10.09 20.30
CA HIS A 349 12.83 9.73 21.62
C HIS A 349 13.78 8.52 21.55
N PHE A 350 13.38 7.46 20.83
CA PHE A 350 14.18 6.27 20.64
C PHE A 350 15.52 6.58 19.96
N CYS A 351 15.47 7.28 18.82
CA CYS A 351 16.66 7.66 18.06
C CYS A 351 17.63 8.48 18.92
N ASN A 352 17.13 9.48 19.65
CA ASN A 352 17.95 10.32 20.53
C ASN A 352 18.57 9.52 21.69
N ALA A 353 17.80 8.65 22.33
CA ALA A 353 18.27 7.80 23.43
C ALA A 353 19.39 6.86 22.95
N ILE A 354 19.19 6.18 21.83
CA ILE A 354 20.19 5.29 21.24
C ILE A 354 21.44 6.05 20.80
N CYS A 355 21.26 7.20 20.14
CA CYS A 355 22.36 8.07 19.77
C CYS A 355 23.22 8.44 20.99
N SER A 356 22.65 8.67 22.16
CA SER A 356 23.44 9.04 23.36
C SER A 356 24.36 7.91 23.87
N VAL A 357 24.05 6.65 23.56
CA VAL A 357 24.73 5.46 24.13
C VAL A 357 25.57 4.66 23.13
N ILE A 358 25.44 4.91 21.81
CA ILE A 358 26.29 4.27 20.81
C ILE A 358 27.67 4.92 20.81
N SER A 359 28.71 4.09 20.98
CA SER A 359 30.11 4.45 20.73
C SER A 359 30.48 4.00 19.32
N CYS A 360 31.05 4.88 18.50
CA CYS A 360 31.53 4.50 17.17
C CYS A 360 32.60 3.40 17.31
N GLY A 361 32.29 2.19 16.83
CA GLY A 361 33.09 0.97 17.07
C GLY A 361 34.52 1.02 16.51
N GLY A 362 35.43 0.31 17.19
CA GLY A 362 36.86 0.20 16.89
C GLY A 362 37.23 -0.50 15.56
N SER A 363 38.54 -0.54 15.29
CA SER A 363 39.16 -0.66 13.95
C SER A 363 38.80 -1.88 13.09
N ARG A 364 38.31 -3.00 13.65
CA ARG A 364 38.00 -4.22 12.88
C ARG A 364 36.55 -4.28 12.38
N LEU A 365 35.57 -4.00 13.24
CA LEU A 365 34.16 -3.91 12.83
C LEU A 365 33.95 -2.73 11.87
N GLY A 366 34.67 -1.63 12.10
CA GLY A 366 34.62 -0.46 11.21
C GLY A 366 35.03 -0.76 9.77
N ARG A 367 36.03 -1.64 9.55
CA ARG A 367 36.43 -2.04 8.19
C ARG A 367 35.34 -2.86 7.51
N GLN A 368 34.83 -3.89 8.18
CA GLN A 368 33.74 -4.73 7.64
C GLN A 368 32.50 -3.90 7.29
N MET A 369 32.12 -2.97 8.16
CA MET A 369 31.01 -2.05 7.94
C MET A 369 31.25 -1.15 6.73
N GLN A 370 32.47 -0.63 6.58
CA GLN A 370 32.83 0.21 5.44
C GLN A 370 32.81 -0.58 4.13
N ASP A 371 33.36 -1.79 4.10
CA ASP A 371 33.36 -2.67 2.92
C ASP A 371 31.91 -3.03 2.51
N PHE A 372 31.07 -3.35 3.49
CA PHE A 372 29.65 -3.62 3.27
C PHE A 372 28.95 -2.38 2.71
N LYS A 373 29.20 -1.20 3.25
CA LYS A 373 28.63 0.06 2.73
C LYS A 373 29.09 0.36 1.30
N ASN A 374 30.38 0.22 1.02
CA ASN A 374 30.94 0.45 -0.32
C ASN A 374 30.30 -0.49 -1.36
N PHE A 375 29.94 -1.71 -0.99
CA PHE A 375 29.22 -2.65 -1.87
C PHE A 375 27.86 -2.07 -2.34
N TYR A 376 27.06 -1.53 -1.42
CA TYR A 376 25.79 -0.87 -1.73
C TYR A 376 25.98 0.39 -2.58
N GLU A 377 26.96 1.22 -2.23
CA GLU A 377 27.24 2.48 -2.92
C GLU A 377 27.68 2.27 -4.37
N ARG A 378 28.50 1.25 -4.65
CA ARG A 378 28.94 0.89 -6.02
C ARG A 378 27.75 0.59 -6.94
N SER A 379 26.85 -0.30 -6.49
CA SER A 379 25.67 -0.67 -7.26
C SER A 379 24.73 0.51 -7.49
N ALA A 380 24.54 1.34 -6.46
CA ALA A 380 23.72 2.54 -6.56
C ALA A 380 24.31 3.60 -7.52
N ALA A 381 25.63 3.79 -7.49
CA ALA A 381 26.32 4.71 -8.39
C ALA A 381 26.19 4.27 -9.86
N LYS A 382 26.32 2.97 -10.15
CA LYS A 382 26.13 2.48 -11.51
C LYS A 382 24.69 2.60 -11.99
N ALA A 383 23.73 2.29 -11.12
CA ALA A 383 22.31 2.49 -11.43
C ALA A 383 22.00 3.96 -11.76
N GLN A 384 22.53 4.90 -10.96
CA GLN A 384 22.41 6.35 -11.22
C GLN A 384 22.99 6.71 -12.61
N GLU A 385 24.19 6.22 -12.94
CA GLU A 385 24.85 6.48 -14.22
C GLU A 385 23.98 6.03 -15.41
N ILE A 386 23.47 4.80 -15.36
CA ILE A 386 22.62 4.23 -16.41
C ILE A 386 21.34 5.04 -16.54
N ILE A 387 20.62 5.27 -15.43
CA ILE A 387 19.36 6.04 -15.42
C ILE A 387 19.58 7.45 -15.97
N GLU A 388 20.66 8.13 -15.54
CA GLU A 388 20.98 9.48 -15.99
C GLU A 388 21.29 9.53 -17.48
N ARG A 389 21.95 8.50 -18.01
CA ARG A 389 22.25 8.43 -19.44
C ARG A 389 20.97 8.30 -20.27
N TYR A 390 20.03 7.44 -19.87
CA TYR A 390 18.73 7.33 -20.56
C TYR A 390 17.93 8.63 -20.46
N PHE A 391 17.88 9.25 -19.28
CA PHE A 391 17.22 10.54 -19.07
C PHE A 391 17.80 11.63 -20.00
N LYS A 392 19.12 11.80 -20.03
CA LYS A 392 19.79 12.77 -20.90
C LYS A 392 19.52 12.50 -22.37
N ASN A 393 19.56 11.23 -22.79
CA ASN A 393 19.28 10.86 -24.17
C ASN A 393 17.86 11.25 -24.58
N GLU A 394 16.86 10.97 -23.74
CA GLU A 394 15.46 11.33 -23.99
C GLU A 394 15.26 12.86 -24.04
N CYS A 395 15.82 13.61 -23.08
CA CYS A 395 15.63 15.06 -23.03
C CYS A 395 16.44 15.82 -24.08
N ASN A 396 17.49 15.20 -24.65
CA ASN A 396 18.28 15.76 -25.75
C ASN A 396 17.77 15.33 -27.14
N SER A 397 17.04 14.23 -27.26
CA SER A 397 16.55 13.76 -28.55
C SER A 397 15.39 14.60 -29.06
N ASN A 398 15.62 15.33 -30.16
CA ASN A 398 14.56 15.84 -31.05
C ASN A 398 13.96 14.74 -31.95
N THR A 399 14.32 13.47 -31.75
CA THR A 399 13.96 12.35 -32.64
C THR A 399 12.72 11.61 -32.14
N GLY A 400 11.56 11.88 -32.75
CA GLY A 400 10.29 11.26 -32.40
C GLY A 400 10.11 9.83 -32.86
N ILE A 401 9.10 9.20 -32.25
CA ILE A 401 8.55 7.91 -32.64
C ILE A 401 7.40 8.18 -33.61
N SER A 402 7.52 7.66 -34.84
CA SER A 402 6.43 7.63 -35.80
C SER A 402 5.47 6.48 -35.47
N GLY A 403 4.20 6.79 -35.24
CA GLY A 403 3.14 5.78 -35.32
C GLY A 403 2.01 5.93 -34.30
N ILE A 404 1.10 6.89 -34.53
CA ILE A 404 -0.29 6.75 -34.06
C ILE A 404 -1.19 7.17 -35.23
N ASN A 405 -2.00 6.21 -35.72
CA ASN A 405 -3.11 6.45 -36.62
C ASN A 405 -4.36 6.68 -35.77
N THR A 406 -4.74 7.94 -35.57
CA THR A 406 -6.10 8.29 -35.16
C THR A 406 -6.77 8.98 -36.35
N SER A 407 -7.71 8.28 -36.97
CA SER A 407 -8.77 8.91 -37.75
C SER A 407 -9.73 9.51 -36.74
N ASP A 408 -9.70 10.83 -36.57
CA ASP A 408 -10.90 11.65 -36.46
C ASP A 408 -10.52 13.14 -36.45
N SER A 409 -11.28 13.88 -37.24
CA SER A 409 -11.03 15.23 -37.71
C SER A 409 -11.41 16.28 -36.67
N ASP A 410 -10.42 16.77 -35.91
CA ASP A 410 -10.34 18.17 -35.46
C ASP A 410 -9.01 18.43 -34.73
N THR A 411 -7.90 18.25 -35.43
CA THR A 411 -6.56 18.49 -34.89
C THR A 411 -5.74 19.38 -35.83
N SER A 412 -5.79 20.68 -35.60
CA SER A 412 -4.79 21.59 -36.16
C SER A 412 -3.42 21.27 -35.55
N VAL A 413 -2.58 20.62 -36.37
CA VAL A 413 -1.12 20.43 -36.22
C VAL A 413 -0.68 19.49 -35.07
N ILE A 414 -0.94 18.18 -35.23
CA ILE A 414 -0.17 17.14 -34.52
C ILE A 414 1.12 16.88 -35.29
N ASP A 415 2.23 17.40 -34.78
CA ASP A 415 3.56 17.09 -35.30
C ASP A 415 3.94 15.65 -34.89
N LYS A 416 3.75 14.69 -35.81
CA LYS A 416 4.02 13.25 -35.63
C LYS A 416 5.51 12.90 -35.40
N ASN A 417 6.39 13.92 -35.33
CA ASN A 417 7.85 13.78 -35.26
C ASN A 417 8.47 14.12 -33.89
N LYS A 418 7.68 14.46 -32.86
CA LYS A 418 8.24 14.77 -31.52
C LYS A 418 8.20 13.55 -30.59
N SER A 419 9.34 13.26 -29.95
CA SER A 419 9.46 12.23 -28.90
C SER A 419 8.58 12.64 -27.72
N LEU A 420 7.71 11.74 -27.28
CA LEU A 420 6.95 11.94 -26.05
C LEU A 420 7.89 11.76 -24.85
N ILE A 421 7.67 12.56 -23.81
CA ILE A 421 8.33 12.43 -22.51
C ILE A 421 7.88 11.14 -21.82
N SER A 422 8.82 10.44 -21.17
CA SER A 422 8.53 9.29 -20.31
C SER A 422 8.06 9.69 -18.92
N GLU A 423 7.33 8.78 -18.29
CA GLU A 423 6.94 8.84 -16.88
C GLU A 423 8.18 8.85 -15.96
N ILE A 424 9.26 8.18 -16.36
CA ILE A 424 10.56 8.22 -15.68
C ILE A 424 11.10 9.66 -15.66
N SER A 425 11.07 10.34 -16.80
CA SER A 425 11.54 11.73 -16.90
C SER A 425 10.67 12.70 -16.12
N VAL A 426 9.35 12.47 -16.05
CA VAL A 426 8.47 13.25 -15.15
C VAL A 426 8.93 13.12 -13.70
N ALA A 427 9.14 11.90 -13.20
CA ALA A 427 9.60 11.68 -11.83
C ALA A 427 10.95 12.37 -11.55
N ARG A 428 11.91 12.27 -12.49
CA ARG A 428 13.23 12.92 -12.37
C ARG A 428 13.17 14.43 -12.41
N ILE A 429 12.37 15.01 -13.30
CA ILE A 429 12.26 16.47 -13.42
C ILE A 429 11.59 17.03 -12.17
N VAL A 430 10.50 16.40 -11.69
CA VAL A 430 9.83 16.85 -10.45
C VAL A 430 10.76 16.76 -9.26
N SER A 431 11.45 15.62 -9.07
CA SER A 431 12.36 15.45 -7.94
C SER A 431 13.58 16.35 -7.99
N ARG A 432 13.92 16.96 -9.14
CA ARG A 432 15.00 17.95 -9.28
C ARG A 432 14.56 19.38 -9.05
N LEU A 433 13.31 19.68 -9.36
CA LEU A 433 12.82 21.05 -9.47
C LEU A 433 11.78 21.42 -8.41
N ILE A 434 11.30 20.43 -7.66
CA ILE A 434 10.37 20.68 -6.57
C ILE A 434 11.01 21.65 -5.56
N PRO A 435 10.37 22.79 -5.23
CA PRO A 435 10.96 23.77 -4.34
C PRO A 435 11.10 23.25 -2.90
N ASP A 436 12.10 23.74 -2.18
CA ASP A 436 12.21 23.54 -0.73
C ASP A 436 10.93 23.97 -0.01
N LYS A 437 10.60 23.28 1.10
CA LYS A 437 9.40 23.57 1.91
C LYS A 437 8.09 23.45 1.12
N SER A 438 8.04 22.56 0.15
CA SER A 438 6.81 22.13 -0.50
C SER A 438 6.41 20.72 -0.06
N ALA A 439 5.18 20.35 -0.36
CA ALA A 439 4.71 18.98 -0.22
C ALA A 439 4.65 18.30 -1.59
N LEU A 440 4.86 16.99 -1.62
CA LEU A 440 4.75 16.13 -2.78
C LEU A 440 3.74 15.01 -2.49
N PHE A 441 2.64 15.00 -3.22
CA PHE A 441 1.68 13.91 -3.18
C PHE A 441 1.89 12.96 -4.35
N LEU A 442 2.14 11.68 -4.06
CA LEU A 442 2.34 10.65 -5.06
C LEU A 442 1.13 9.73 -5.07
N SER A 443 0.43 9.68 -6.20
CA SER A 443 -0.63 8.69 -6.41
C SER A 443 -0.07 7.27 -6.30
N SER A 444 -0.93 6.36 -5.84
CA SER A 444 -0.65 4.94 -5.83
C SER A 444 -0.37 4.41 -7.24
N SER A 445 0.19 3.21 -7.32
CA SER A 445 0.62 2.53 -8.55
C SER A 445 1.93 3.05 -9.15
N MET A 446 1.94 3.56 -10.39
CA MET A 446 3.16 3.91 -11.12
C MET A 446 3.84 5.19 -10.61
N PRO A 447 3.14 6.31 -10.33
CA PRO A 447 3.79 7.55 -9.89
C PRO A 447 4.70 7.38 -8.68
N ILE A 448 4.23 6.72 -7.60
CA ILE A 448 5.06 6.44 -6.43
C ILE A 448 6.23 5.51 -6.74
N ARG A 449 6.05 4.51 -7.63
CA ARG A 449 7.12 3.58 -8.02
C ARG A 449 8.16 4.25 -8.89
N ASP A 450 7.75 5.13 -9.80
CA ASP A 450 8.69 5.85 -10.65
C ASP A 450 9.50 6.85 -9.85
N MET A 451 8.88 7.52 -8.87
CA MET A 451 9.59 8.37 -7.93
C MET A 451 10.58 7.57 -7.06
N GLU A 452 10.14 6.44 -6.49
CA GLU A 452 11.00 5.53 -5.70
C GLU A 452 12.18 5.00 -6.52
N LEU A 453 11.93 4.51 -7.74
CA LEU A 453 12.94 3.82 -8.54
C LEU A 453 13.84 4.77 -9.30
N TYR A 454 13.28 5.82 -9.89
CA TYR A 454 13.95 6.63 -10.90
C TYR A 454 14.09 8.10 -10.54
N GLY A 455 13.54 8.56 -9.42
CA GLY A 455 13.74 9.92 -8.93
C GLY A 455 15.23 10.30 -8.87
N ASP A 456 15.49 11.59 -8.98
CA ASP A 456 16.78 12.18 -8.64
C ASP A 456 16.80 12.56 -7.14
N PHE A 457 17.74 11.96 -6.41
CA PHE A 457 17.92 12.12 -4.98
C PHE A 457 19.15 12.97 -4.66
N SER A 458 19.47 13.95 -5.51
CA SER A 458 20.56 14.92 -5.30
C SER A 458 20.13 16.16 -4.52
N LEU A 459 18.83 16.46 -4.48
CA LEU A 459 18.30 17.55 -3.65
C LEU A 459 18.55 17.30 -2.16
N LYS A 460 18.69 18.39 -1.42
CA LYS A 460 18.87 18.42 0.05
C LYS A 460 17.77 19.24 0.69
N SER A 461 16.53 18.90 0.33
CA SER A 461 15.37 19.75 0.54
C SER A 461 14.34 19.03 1.39
N ASN A 462 13.89 19.61 2.49
CA ASN A 462 12.86 18.98 3.31
C ASN A 462 11.51 19.02 2.55
N ILE A 463 11.19 17.92 1.86
CA ILE A 463 9.95 17.72 1.12
C ILE A 463 9.07 16.77 1.91
N GLU A 464 7.86 17.24 2.21
CA GLU A 464 6.85 16.43 2.87
C GLU A 464 6.17 15.53 1.84
N ILE A 465 6.13 14.22 2.07
CA ILE A 465 5.65 13.27 1.07
C ILE A 465 4.36 12.59 1.55
N GLY A 466 3.33 12.70 0.72
CA GLY A 466 2.02 12.09 0.93
C GLY A 466 1.67 11.05 -0.11
N THR A 467 0.85 10.06 0.27
CA THR A 467 0.30 9.06 -0.65
C THR A 467 -0.91 8.36 -0.03
N ASN A 468 -1.87 7.94 -0.87
CA ASN A 468 -2.94 7.02 -0.45
C ASN A 468 -2.45 5.57 -0.55
N ARG A 469 -2.66 4.75 0.49
CA ARG A 469 -2.37 3.31 0.50
C ARG A 469 -3.65 2.53 0.83
N GLY A 470 -3.89 1.42 0.12
CA GLY A 470 -5.03 0.52 0.39
C GLY A 470 -5.74 0.07 -0.88
N ALA A 471 -6.89 -0.60 -0.71
CA ALA A 471 -7.71 -1.16 -1.79
C ALA A 471 -8.38 -0.08 -2.69
N SER A 472 -8.56 1.14 -2.17
CA SER A 472 -9.11 2.31 -2.89
C SER A 472 -8.03 3.27 -3.39
N GLY A 473 -6.94 2.74 -3.95
CA GLY A 473 -5.73 3.51 -4.25
C GLY A 473 -5.84 4.59 -5.34
N ILE A 474 -6.99 4.73 -6.01
CA ILE A 474 -7.24 5.78 -7.03
C ILE A 474 -8.27 6.81 -6.58
N ASP A 475 -8.94 6.58 -5.45
CA ASP A 475 -9.95 7.49 -4.94
C ASP A 475 -9.29 8.59 -4.10
N GLY A 476 -9.79 9.82 -4.23
CA GLY A 476 -9.42 10.95 -3.39
C GLY A 476 -7.95 11.39 -3.48
N ILE A 477 -7.31 11.26 -4.64
CA ILE A 477 -5.90 11.64 -4.83
C ILE A 477 -5.70 13.16 -4.76
N ILE A 478 -6.51 13.92 -5.49
CA ILE A 478 -6.48 15.38 -5.55
C ILE A 478 -7.00 15.98 -4.23
N SER A 479 -8.05 15.39 -3.65
CA SER A 479 -8.55 15.79 -2.32
C SER A 479 -7.56 15.52 -1.18
N SER A 480 -6.91 14.37 -1.15
CA SER A 480 -5.84 14.12 -0.18
C SER A 480 -4.66 15.08 -0.37
N ALA A 481 -4.27 15.38 -1.62
CA ALA A 481 -3.21 16.34 -1.89
C ALA A 481 -3.56 17.76 -1.39
N ALA A 482 -4.79 18.21 -1.62
CA ALA A 482 -5.31 19.46 -1.09
C ALA A 482 -5.28 19.47 0.45
N GLY A 483 -5.70 18.37 1.09
CA GLY A 483 -5.64 18.21 2.54
C GLY A 483 -4.22 18.31 3.10
N ILE A 484 -3.23 17.72 2.43
CA ILE A 484 -1.81 17.87 2.80
C ILE A 484 -1.35 19.31 2.62
N SER A 485 -1.72 19.97 1.53
CA SER A 485 -1.38 21.37 1.31
C SER A 485 -1.94 22.26 2.42
N ALA A 486 -3.22 22.07 2.76
CA ALA A 486 -3.90 22.80 3.82
C ALA A 486 -3.30 22.51 5.21
N GLY A 487 -3.04 21.25 5.54
CA GLY A 487 -2.50 20.84 6.85
C GLY A 487 -1.04 21.24 7.06
N SER A 488 -0.21 21.16 6.02
CA SER A 488 1.20 21.55 6.08
C SER A 488 1.41 23.06 5.96
N GLY A 489 0.43 23.79 5.43
CA GLY A 489 0.56 25.21 5.11
C GLY A 489 1.56 25.49 3.98
N LYS A 490 1.78 24.50 3.09
CA LYS A 490 2.78 24.55 2.02
C LYS A 490 2.11 24.30 0.67
N PRO A 491 2.65 24.85 -0.44
CA PRO A 491 2.26 24.41 -1.77
C PRO A 491 2.46 22.91 -1.94
N CYS A 492 1.52 22.23 -2.60
CA CYS A 492 1.60 20.80 -2.86
C CYS A 492 1.66 20.51 -4.36
N THR A 493 2.66 19.74 -4.79
CA THR A 493 2.69 19.12 -6.12
C THR A 493 2.08 17.73 -6.01
N VAL A 494 1.08 17.40 -6.82
CA VAL A 494 0.51 16.04 -6.92
C VAL A 494 0.85 15.43 -8.27
N ILE A 495 1.33 14.17 -8.27
CA ILE A 495 1.51 13.37 -9.49
C ILE A 495 0.48 12.25 -9.50
N ALA A 496 -0.42 12.28 -10.48
CA ALA A 496 -1.49 11.30 -10.66
C ALA A 496 -1.49 10.73 -12.07
N GLY A 497 -1.96 9.49 -12.22
CA GLY A 497 -2.31 8.94 -13.54
C GLY A 497 -3.67 9.47 -14.01
N ASP A 498 -3.88 9.50 -15.31
CA ASP A 498 -5.15 9.89 -15.97
C ASP A 498 -6.40 9.23 -15.37
N ILE A 499 -6.42 7.90 -15.21
CA ILE A 499 -7.57 7.18 -14.63
C ILE A 499 -7.81 7.63 -13.19
N ALA A 500 -6.76 7.74 -12.38
CA ALA A 500 -6.90 8.19 -10.99
C ALA A 500 -7.40 9.64 -10.92
N PHE A 501 -6.98 10.50 -11.86
CA PHE A 501 -7.49 11.85 -11.98
C PHE A 501 -8.97 11.89 -12.38
N ILE A 502 -9.41 11.05 -13.33
CA ILE A 502 -10.83 10.95 -13.72
C ILE A 502 -11.72 10.57 -12.53
N HIS A 503 -11.27 9.61 -11.71
CA HIS A 503 -12.01 9.17 -10.53
C HIS A 503 -12.14 10.25 -9.44
N ASP A 504 -11.27 11.25 -9.43
CA ASP A 504 -11.28 12.35 -8.46
C ASP A 504 -11.47 13.73 -9.13
N LEU A 505 -12.06 13.77 -10.34
CA LEU A 505 -12.20 14.99 -11.13
C LEU A 505 -13.08 16.04 -10.45
N ASN A 506 -14.10 15.61 -9.73
CA ASN A 506 -14.99 16.45 -8.92
C ASN A 506 -14.23 17.25 -7.85
N SER A 507 -13.02 16.82 -7.47
CA SER A 507 -12.19 17.53 -6.51
C SER A 507 -11.72 18.91 -6.98
N LEU A 508 -11.71 19.15 -8.29
CA LEU A 508 -11.40 20.47 -8.85
C LEU A 508 -12.37 21.57 -8.36
N ALA A 509 -13.59 21.21 -7.97
CA ALA A 509 -14.59 22.16 -7.48
C ALA A 509 -14.21 22.83 -6.14
N PHE A 510 -13.47 22.13 -5.26
CA PHE A 510 -13.05 22.69 -3.97
C PHE A 510 -11.62 23.23 -4.01
N ILE A 511 -10.74 22.70 -4.86
CA ILE A 511 -9.31 23.09 -4.85
C ILE A 511 -9.10 24.57 -5.18
N LYS A 512 -10.03 25.18 -5.93
CA LYS A 512 -10.05 26.62 -6.19
C LYS A 512 -10.22 27.48 -4.93
N LYS A 513 -10.83 26.91 -3.88
CA LYS A 513 -11.09 27.58 -2.60
C LYS A 513 -9.97 27.33 -1.59
N GLU A 514 -9.00 26.50 -1.93
CA GLU A 514 -7.91 26.17 -1.02
C GLU A 514 -6.97 27.35 -0.82
N ARG A 515 -6.53 27.52 0.42
CA ARG A 515 -5.63 28.61 0.81
C ARG A 515 -4.22 28.39 0.29
N PHE A 516 -3.78 27.15 0.17
CA PHE A 516 -2.43 26.81 -0.26
C PHE A 516 -2.45 26.23 -1.67
N PRO A 517 -1.53 26.64 -2.55
CA PRO A 517 -1.60 26.23 -3.95
C PRO A 517 -1.35 24.74 -4.19
N VAL A 518 -2.08 24.17 -5.16
CA VAL A 518 -1.90 22.78 -5.59
C VAL A 518 -1.55 22.69 -7.09
N ILE A 519 -0.41 22.10 -7.39
CA ILE A 519 0.07 21.85 -8.75
C ILE A 519 -0.24 20.40 -9.11
N ILE A 520 -1.18 20.20 -10.04
CA ILE A 520 -1.62 18.87 -10.47
C ILE A 520 -0.87 18.46 -11.72
N ILE A 521 -0.06 17.41 -11.63
CA ILE A 521 0.62 16.78 -12.76
C ILE A 521 -0.16 15.52 -13.12
N ILE A 522 -0.74 15.49 -14.31
CA ILE A 522 -1.48 14.35 -14.83
C ILE A 522 -0.58 13.61 -15.83
N ILE A 523 -0.24 12.37 -15.52
CA ILE A 523 0.38 11.44 -16.46
C ILE A 523 -0.74 10.86 -17.32
N ASN A 524 -0.90 11.40 -18.53
CA ASN A 524 -1.86 10.89 -19.51
C ASN A 524 -1.16 9.93 -20.47
N ASN A 525 -1.39 8.64 -20.27
CA ASN A 525 -0.94 7.56 -21.15
C ASN A 525 -2.10 6.83 -21.82
N ASN A 526 -3.30 7.42 -21.73
CA ASN A 526 -4.56 6.90 -22.24
C ASN A 526 -4.96 5.57 -21.59
N GLY A 527 -4.80 5.46 -20.28
CA GLY A 527 -5.31 4.36 -19.47
C GLY A 527 -4.36 3.19 -19.22
N GLY A 528 -4.57 2.54 -18.06
CA GLY A 528 -4.19 1.14 -17.79
C GLY A 528 -2.72 0.72 -17.89
N GLY A 529 -1.75 1.64 -17.97
CA GLY A 529 -0.32 1.30 -18.18
C GLY A 529 0.33 0.35 -17.17
N ILE A 530 -0.26 0.18 -15.98
CA ILE A 530 0.22 -0.82 -15.01
C ILE A 530 -0.04 -2.27 -15.49
N PHE A 531 -1.03 -2.48 -16.34
CA PHE A 531 -1.41 -3.83 -16.77
C PHE A 531 -0.48 -4.40 -17.85
N ASP A 532 0.38 -3.57 -18.47
CA ASP A 532 1.41 -4.06 -19.40
C ASP A 532 2.41 -5.03 -18.74
N PHE A 533 2.54 -4.94 -17.41
CA PHE A 533 3.38 -5.83 -16.60
C PHE A 533 2.76 -7.21 -16.34
N LEU A 534 1.47 -7.41 -16.65
CA LEU A 534 0.79 -8.68 -16.45
C LEU A 534 0.95 -9.59 -17.68
N PRO A 535 0.97 -10.93 -17.51
CA PRO A 535 1.07 -11.86 -18.66
C PRO A 535 -0.02 -11.65 -19.73
N ILE A 536 -1.19 -11.15 -19.32
CA ILE A 536 -2.32 -10.86 -20.20
C ILE A 536 -2.01 -9.81 -21.28
N SER A 537 -0.96 -8.99 -21.10
CA SER A 537 -0.52 -8.03 -22.13
C SER A 537 -0.04 -8.69 -23.42
N SER A 538 0.25 -9.99 -23.40
CA SER A 538 0.53 -10.78 -24.60
C SER A 538 -0.72 -11.11 -25.45
N CYS A 539 -1.92 -10.99 -24.88
CA CYS A 539 -3.20 -11.26 -25.55
C CYS A 539 -3.81 -9.95 -26.09
N ALA A 540 -3.25 -9.43 -27.18
CA ALA A 540 -3.59 -8.10 -27.70
C ALA A 540 -5.08 -7.90 -28.06
N ASP A 541 -5.78 -8.97 -28.45
CA ASP A 541 -7.20 -8.99 -28.83
C ASP A 541 -8.16 -8.65 -27.68
N ILE A 542 -7.76 -8.93 -26.43
CA ILE A 542 -8.54 -8.67 -25.22
C ILE A 542 -7.92 -7.58 -24.34
N PHE A 543 -6.59 -7.44 -24.38
CA PHE A 543 -5.85 -6.59 -23.45
C PHE A 543 -6.22 -5.12 -23.58
N GLU A 544 -6.16 -4.56 -24.80
CA GLU A 544 -6.47 -3.15 -25.04
C GLU A 544 -7.91 -2.80 -24.63
N LYS A 545 -8.86 -3.65 -25.01
CA LYS A 545 -10.27 -3.38 -24.79
C LYS A 545 -10.67 -3.46 -23.32
N TYR A 546 -10.21 -4.48 -22.60
CA TYR A 546 -10.76 -4.81 -21.27
C TYR A 546 -9.83 -4.48 -20.10
N PHE A 547 -8.53 -4.37 -20.32
CA PHE A 547 -7.56 -4.11 -19.24
C PHE A 547 -6.98 -2.71 -19.32
N VAL A 548 -6.60 -2.25 -20.52
CA VAL A 548 -6.07 -0.90 -20.70
C VAL A 548 -7.16 0.14 -20.49
N ALA A 549 -8.35 -0.12 -21.07
CA ALA A 549 -9.51 0.78 -21.03
C ALA A 549 -9.18 2.21 -21.51
N PRO A 550 -8.73 2.37 -22.78
CA PRO A 550 -8.40 3.67 -23.32
C PRO A 550 -9.61 4.59 -23.34
N HIS A 551 -9.44 5.82 -22.86
CA HIS A 551 -10.53 6.76 -22.62
C HIS A 551 -10.58 7.91 -23.65
N GLY A 552 -9.46 8.23 -24.31
CA GLY A 552 -9.39 9.22 -25.38
C GLY A 552 -9.59 10.67 -24.93
N PHE A 553 -9.43 10.96 -23.64
CA PHE A 553 -9.69 12.29 -23.07
C PHE A 553 -8.42 13.12 -22.93
N TYR A 554 -8.59 14.42 -23.13
CA TYR A 554 -7.67 15.47 -22.72
C TYR A 554 -8.39 16.37 -21.71
N PHE A 555 -7.67 16.93 -20.75
CA PHE A 555 -8.27 17.55 -19.57
C PHE A 555 -8.35 19.09 -19.63
N ARG A 556 -8.04 19.69 -20.79
CA ARG A 556 -8.20 21.14 -21.02
C ARG A 556 -9.64 21.61 -20.78
N GLY A 557 -10.62 20.87 -21.27
CA GLY A 557 -12.04 21.21 -21.11
C GLY A 557 -12.43 21.24 -19.63
N ALA A 558 -12.09 20.17 -18.90
CA ALA A 558 -12.32 20.11 -17.46
C ALA A 558 -11.63 21.25 -16.71
N ALA A 559 -10.36 21.54 -16.99
CA ALA A 559 -9.66 22.65 -16.37
C ALA A 559 -10.35 24.01 -16.65
N SER A 560 -10.83 24.22 -17.88
CA SER A 560 -11.58 25.42 -18.28
C SER A 560 -12.91 25.54 -17.52
N ASP A 561 -13.66 24.45 -17.39
CA ASP A 561 -14.96 24.44 -16.69
C ASP A 561 -14.83 24.81 -15.22
N PHE A 562 -13.70 24.45 -14.59
CA PHE A 562 -13.39 24.82 -13.20
C PHE A 562 -12.59 26.14 -13.08
N GLY A 563 -12.19 26.76 -14.20
CA GLY A 563 -11.39 27.97 -14.23
C GLY A 563 -9.99 27.80 -13.61
N ILE A 564 -9.34 26.68 -13.91
CA ILE A 564 -8.02 26.30 -13.42
C ILE A 564 -6.99 26.47 -14.55
N ASP A 565 -5.83 27.02 -14.22
CA ASP A 565 -4.72 27.18 -15.17
C ASP A 565 -4.33 25.82 -15.76
N TYR A 566 -4.21 25.72 -17.08
CA TYR A 566 -3.89 24.47 -17.76
C TYR A 566 -2.75 24.64 -18.75
N CYS A 567 -1.81 23.70 -18.73
CA CYS A 567 -0.82 23.51 -19.78
C CYS A 567 -0.69 22.03 -20.14
N GLN A 568 -0.38 21.77 -21.41
CA GLN A 568 -0.03 20.44 -21.90
C GLN A 568 1.46 20.39 -22.21
N ALA A 569 2.14 19.32 -21.80
CA ALA A 569 3.54 19.08 -22.12
C ALA A 569 3.71 17.73 -22.81
N ARG A 570 4.54 17.70 -23.87
CA ARG A 570 4.86 16.48 -24.62
C ARG A 570 6.34 16.14 -24.57
N THR A 571 7.21 17.10 -24.26
CA THR A 571 8.67 16.91 -24.19
C THR A 571 9.22 17.28 -22.82
N CYS A 572 10.43 16.80 -22.48
CA CYS A 572 11.11 17.20 -21.24
C CYS A 572 11.18 18.72 -21.07
N LYS A 573 11.51 19.46 -22.15
CA LYS A 573 11.69 20.92 -22.10
C LYS A 573 10.37 21.65 -21.85
N GLU A 574 9.30 21.23 -22.53
CA GLU A 574 7.96 21.79 -22.31
C GLU A 574 7.49 21.53 -20.87
N PHE A 575 7.68 20.30 -20.37
CA PHE A 575 7.29 19.94 -19.01
C PHE A 575 8.12 20.69 -17.95
N GLU A 576 9.44 20.75 -18.12
CA GLU A 576 10.34 21.47 -17.22
C GLU A 576 9.98 22.96 -17.13
N SER A 577 9.70 23.61 -18.26
CA SER A 577 9.26 25.01 -18.27
C SER A 577 7.92 25.18 -17.56
N ALA A 578 6.92 24.36 -17.91
CA ALA A 578 5.60 24.41 -17.32
C ALA A 578 5.62 24.21 -15.80
N TYR A 579 6.42 23.25 -15.33
CA TYR A 579 6.52 22.95 -13.90
C TYR A 579 7.24 24.06 -13.14
N LYS A 580 8.32 24.63 -13.68
CA LYS A 580 9.00 25.80 -13.07
C LYS A 580 8.06 26.99 -12.94
N ASP A 581 7.31 27.29 -14.00
CA ASP A 581 6.37 28.41 -14.00
C ASP A 581 5.24 28.20 -12.97
N ALA A 582 4.71 26.97 -12.88
CA ALA A 582 3.72 26.61 -11.87
C ALA A 582 4.27 26.76 -10.44
N CYS A 583 5.50 26.28 -10.18
CA CYS A 583 6.17 26.44 -8.89
C CYS A 583 6.36 27.91 -8.50
N ILE A 584 6.75 28.78 -9.43
CA ILE A 584 6.92 30.23 -9.19
C ILE A 584 5.59 30.89 -8.83
N ARG A 585 4.51 30.56 -9.56
CA ARG A 585 3.16 31.05 -9.26
C ARG A 585 2.68 30.58 -7.89
N ALA A 586 2.84 29.30 -7.59
CA ALA A 586 2.46 28.70 -6.31
C ALA A 586 3.22 29.33 -5.14
N ALA A 587 4.54 29.55 -5.26
CA ALA A 587 5.32 30.20 -4.22
C ALA A 587 4.88 31.65 -3.98
N SER A 588 4.52 32.37 -5.05
CA SER A 588 4.02 33.75 -4.97
C SER A 588 2.65 33.82 -4.28
N ALA A 589 1.72 32.94 -4.67
CA ALA A 589 0.39 32.86 -4.07
C ALA A 589 0.44 32.45 -2.58
N ALA A 590 1.28 31.48 -2.22
CA ALA A 590 1.46 31.07 -0.83
C ALA A 590 1.98 32.21 0.06
N ARG A 591 2.92 33.04 -0.44
CA ARG A 591 3.42 34.22 0.29
C ARG A 591 2.33 35.27 0.49
N ALA A 592 1.53 35.56 -0.54
CA ALA A 592 0.42 36.51 -0.43
C ALA A 592 -0.61 36.07 0.62
N ASN A 593 -0.93 34.78 0.66
CA ASN A 593 -1.91 34.19 1.58
C ASN A 593 -1.41 34.08 3.04
N LEU A 594 -0.09 34.14 3.27
CA LEU A 594 0.48 34.26 4.62
C LEU A 594 0.41 35.70 5.15
N ILE A 595 0.50 36.70 4.27
CA ILE A 595 0.51 38.13 4.64
C ILE A 595 -0.90 38.65 4.94
N ASN A 596 -1.93 38.18 4.22
CA ASN A 596 -3.33 38.61 4.39
C ASN A 596 -4.27 37.41 4.67
N PRO A 597 -4.37 36.93 5.92
CA PRO A 597 -5.24 35.80 6.27
C PRO A 597 -6.74 36.09 6.12
N GLY A 598 -7.17 37.36 6.06
CA GLY A 598 -8.58 37.78 5.97
C GLY A 598 -9.16 37.92 4.56
N LEU A 599 -8.37 37.68 3.50
CA LEU A 599 -8.76 37.84 2.10
C LEU A 599 -9.15 36.52 1.43
N ILE A 600 -9.74 35.58 2.18
CA ILE A 600 -10.56 34.51 1.59
C ILE A 600 -12.00 35.03 1.58
N SER A 601 -12.26 36.07 0.78
CA SER A 601 -13.51 36.82 0.83
C SER A 601 -14.20 36.83 -0.54
N LYS A 602 -15.30 36.08 -0.58
CA LYS A 602 -16.46 36.16 -1.48
C LYS A 602 -16.27 35.66 -2.91
N CYS A 603 -16.99 34.59 -3.23
CA CYS A 603 -17.35 34.24 -4.61
C CYS A 603 -17.87 35.49 -5.34
N PRO A 604 -17.45 35.75 -6.60
CA PRO A 604 -18.17 36.71 -7.41
C PRO A 604 -19.52 36.07 -7.75
N ASN A 605 -20.59 36.60 -7.15
CA ASN A 605 -21.89 36.51 -7.78
C ASN A 605 -21.78 37.25 -9.11
N ASN A 606 -22.16 36.52 -10.15
CA ASN A 606 -22.26 36.91 -11.54
C ASN A 606 -22.82 38.34 -11.72
N GLN A 607 -21.96 39.36 -11.77
CA GLN A 607 -22.28 40.68 -12.32
C GLN A 607 -21.03 41.28 -12.98
N ASN A 608 -21.19 41.56 -14.28
CA ASN A 608 -20.28 42.31 -15.13
C ASN A 608 -19.74 43.56 -14.44
N ASN A 609 -18.41 43.70 -14.39
CA ASN A 609 -17.71 44.97 -14.59
C ASN A 609 -16.23 44.71 -14.92
N GLY A 610 -15.77 45.30 -16.01
CA GLY A 610 -14.43 45.15 -16.53
C GLY A 610 -13.39 45.89 -15.69
N SER A 611 -12.40 45.13 -15.24
CA SER A 611 -11.00 45.54 -15.09
C SER A 611 -10.20 44.25 -14.85
N ASP A 612 -9.30 43.92 -15.78
CA ASP A 612 -8.42 42.74 -15.73
C ASP A 612 -7.50 42.80 -14.49
N ASN A 613 -7.98 42.24 -13.39
CA ASN A 613 -7.14 41.67 -12.34
C ASN A 613 -7.43 40.18 -12.34
N HIS A 614 -6.65 39.41 -13.11
CA HIS A 614 -6.66 37.95 -12.99
C HIS A 614 -6.20 37.57 -11.58
N GLU A 615 -7.15 37.37 -10.64
CA GLU A 615 -6.88 36.64 -9.41
C GLU A 615 -6.38 35.25 -9.80
N THR A 616 -5.09 35.01 -9.61
CA THR A 616 -4.42 33.75 -9.96
C THR A 616 -5.04 32.61 -9.16
N SER A 617 -5.61 31.63 -9.86
CA SER A 617 -6.13 30.40 -9.24
C SER A 617 -5.05 29.77 -8.36
N PRO A 618 -5.36 29.33 -7.12
CA PRO A 618 -4.42 28.60 -6.29
C PRO A 618 -4.09 27.21 -6.88
N ALA A 619 -4.80 26.75 -7.92
CA ALA A 619 -4.52 25.49 -8.58
C ALA A 619 -4.07 25.66 -10.03
N SER A 620 -3.20 24.76 -10.48
CA SER A 620 -2.78 24.62 -11.87
C SER A 620 -2.67 23.16 -12.27
N ILE A 621 -3.01 22.84 -13.52
CA ILE A 621 -2.93 21.51 -14.12
C ILE A 621 -1.85 21.50 -15.21
N ILE A 622 -0.95 20.52 -15.11
CA ILE A 622 0.05 20.18 -16.12
C ILE A 622 -0.28 18.78 -16.62
N GLU A 623 -0.87 18.69 -17.80
CA GLU A 623 -1.15 17.41 -18.45
C GLU A 623 0.07 16.98 -19.27
N VAL A 624 0.68 15.87 -18.88
CA VAL A 624 1.86 15.30 -19.52
C VAL A 624 1.44 14.14 -20.39
N ILE A 625 1.61 14.29 -21.70
CA ILE A 625 1.27 13.23 -22.67
C ILE A 625 2.46 12.29 -22.79
N THR A 626 2.22 11.01 -22.50
CA THR A 626 3.25 9.96 -22.55
C THR A 626 2.77 8.76 -23.36
N ASP A 627 3.69 7.91 -23.83
CA ASP A 627 3.34 6.68 -24.55
C ASP A 627 3.53 5.46 -23.65
N ARG A 628 2.46 4.68 -23.47
CA ARG A 628 2.39 3.54 -22.56
C ARG A 628 3.42 2.46 -22.90
N LEU A 629 3.52 2.09 -24.17
CA LEU A 629 4.40 1.00 -24.63
C LEU A 629 5.88 1.42 -24.61
N TYR A 630 6.18 2.66 -24.97
CA TYR A 630 7.50 3.26 -24.85
C TYR A 630 7.96 3.25 -23.40
N ASN A 631 7.11 3.71 -22.48
CA ASN A 631 7.36 3.71 -21.03
C ASN A 631 7.66 2.31 -20.48
N PHE A 632 6.89 1.30 -20.90
CA PHE A 632 7.13 -0.10 -20.53
C PHE A 632 8.47 -0.62 -21.06
N ASN A 633 8.77 -0.35 -22.34
CA ASN A 633 10.01 -0.78 -22.98
C ASN A 633 11.24 -0.06 -22.42
N LEU A 634 11.13 1.22 -22.09
CA LEU A 634 12.21 1.99 -21.48
C LEU A 634 12.60 1.41 -20.11
N ARG A 635 11.61 1.10 -19.25
CA ARG A 635 11.84 0.41 -17.98
C ARG A 635 12.53 -0.94 -18.16
N LYS A 636 12.10 -1.73 -19.16
CA LYS A 636 12.75 -3.01 -19.50
C LYS A 636 14.20 -2.84 -19.94
N LYS A 637 14.51 -1.85 -20.78
CA LYS A 637 15.87 -1.55 -21.25
C LYS A 637 16.79 -1.16 -20.10
N ILE A 638 16.38 -0.21 -19.27
CA ILE A 638 17.14 0.23 -18.09
C ILE A 638 17.36 -0.95 -17.14
N LYS A 639 16.30 -1.71 -16.83
CA LYS A 639 16.37 -2.89 -15.96
C LYS A 639 17.34 -3.94 -16.50
N LYS A 640 17.25 -4.26 -17.79
CA LYS A 640 18.12 -5.24 -18.44
C LYS A 640 19.59 -4.83 -18.35
N GLU A 641 19.90 -3.58 -18.65
CA GLU A 641 21.28 -3.11 -18.62
C GLU A 641 21.89 -3.12 -17.21
N ILE A 642 21.10 -2.78 -16.19
CA ILE A 642 21.53 -2.91 -14.79
C ILE A 642 21.80 -4.39 -14.47
N ILE A 643 20.92 -5.30 -14.87
CA ILE A 643 21.12 -6.75 -14.67
C ILE A 643 22.37 -7.25 -15.38
N ASP A 644 22.58 -6.85 -16.64
CA ASP A 644 23.74 -7.27 -17.43
C ASP A 644 25.05 -6.83 -16.76
N TRP A 645 25.08 -5.63 -16.16
CA TRP A 645 26.22 -5.15 -15.37
C TRP A 645 26.40 -5.88 -14.03
N LEU A 646 25.31 -6.16 -13.30
CA LEU A 646 25.38 -6.94 -12.05
C LEU A 646 25.92 -8.34 -12.32
N ASN A 647 25.45 -8.98 -13.39
CA ASN A 647 25.87 -10.33 -13.82
C ASN A 647 27.31 -10.39 -14.32
N SER A 648 27.87 -9.28 -14.80
CA SER A 648 29.27 -9.24 -15.24
C SER A 648 30.27 -9.20 -14.08
N GLY A 649 29.82 -9.34 -12.82
CA GLY A 649 30.68 -9.23 -11.64
C GLY A 649 30.89 -7.78 -11.19
N GLY A 650 30.26 -6.79 -11.82
CA GLY A 650 30.54 -5.37 -11.56
C GLY A 650 30.28 -4.90 -10.11
N ALA A 651 29.41 -5.60 -9.37
CA ALA A 651 29.19 -5.35 -7.94
C ALA A 651 30.27 -5.97 -7.03
N PHE A 652 31.01 -6.96 -7.53
CA PHE A 652 32.01 -7.75 -6.80
C PHE A 652 33.45 -7.32 -7.11
N ASP A 653 33.71 -6.83 -8.32
CA ASP A 653 35.05 -6.44 -8.78
C ASP A 653 35.60 -5.21 -8.03
N GLU A 654 36.74 -5.41 -7.36
CA GLU A 654 37.96 -4.59 -7.46
C GLU A 654 39.17 -5.51 -7.61
#